data_AF-A0A9P5HBQ1-F1
#
_entry.id   AF-A0A9P5HBQ1-F1
#
_cell.length_a   1.000
_cell.length_b   1.000
_cell.length_c   1.000
_cell.angle_alpha   90.00
_cell.angle_beta   90.00
_cell.angle_gamma   90.00
#
_symmetry.space_group_name_H-M   'P 1'
#
loop_
_entity.id
_entity.type
_entity.pdbx_description
1 polymer ?
#
loop_
_entity_poly.entity_id
_entity_poly.type
_entity_poly.pdbx_seq_one_letter_code
_entity_poly.pdbx_strand_id
1 'polypeptide(L)'
;MAHNTTEGQTPEHVPKFETLQLHGGQEPDSATLARGVPIYQTYVFNFESCAHAAELFALAKDGEIATRTGNPTTAVVERRIAALEGGVAAVAVASGQSAVFMTMASLVSSGDNIVATRHYYHGAYNQFSFLFPEFGVECRVVEETAEAVAAAIDERTKAVYIETIGHPKFNVPDIEAIAKAAHDGGVPLIVDNTVGAAYFCQPIKHGADIVVASMSKWIGGHGTSTGGIIVDSGNFDWKAAPRFKQFNQPCAGFHGLNFAETFGREAFSWRIRGQLLRDIGACLSPFNSQQFIVGLETLSLRCERHAQNTIALARWLETHKNVVWVSYPGLPNHPHYELAQKYLPRGAGAVLMFGIKGGADAGEQLVDNFKMISNNAGFGDAKTTAQHSWSTTHKPMLPQEKIDLGVAPEMIRLSVGIEHIDDIKYDIEQSMAKIIQRQCLSSSSNASTSRHAVPLTTLIVMLSEFYIDYAAGQAALSDPYALAVIISSLMVLGVSWIMIKSSLVEYRLPKLSIVLADKMQSAKQRSREYTNNSSEVLNIGYRTFPNEPFGLSTTEGTNIVIPLRYLDYMKGQKSLSFSAFLDEEFAFKPYTKLGNLDPEEITVLIKKVNPTLPQYAPVIHDLVRQYWPLGKSDFREWNDSRAIVTETVQRKRANGNKPLNDPPSYLDWLTDPVENPKSANDMEKQVIVQMQLVVAAIQSMSATVMQCLIDIATYPEFIPELREEIQQVMSNHDGKINKQGLSDMLKLDSFIKETGRHNPPDLTSFQRKATADLKLSNGMFLPKGAKLILPSVSVNMDAALYEDPTKFDGFRFYKIRMSKPENRTSHQNVTVGKKDIAWGYGAHACPGRFMADQGIKIILIEFIMNYDIRTPKGIIGRPKNIEVEGVSVPDPEGELLIKRADWNKS
;
A
#
# COMPACT_ATOMS: atom_id res chain seq x y z
N MET A 1 -21.23 3.70 -46.85
CA MET A 1 -21.42 3.85 -48.32
C MET A 1 -20.76 2.65 -48.99
N ALA A 2 -21.54 1.74 -49.59
CA ALA A 2 -21.01 0.63 -50.39
C ALA A 2 -21.28 0.93 -51.86
N HIS A 3 -20.24 0.82 -52.67
CA HIS A 3 -20.20 1.17 -54.08
C HIS A 3 -21.16 0.31 -54.92
N ASN A 4 -22.18 0.96 -55.48
CA ASN A 4 -22.72 0.60 -56.80
C ASN A 4 -21.90 1.36 -57.84
N THR A 5 -20.79 0.78 -58.31
CA THR A 5 -20.05 1.33 -59.46
C THR A 5 -20.84 1.05 -60.73
N THR A 6 -21.52 2.08 -61.21
CA THR A 6 -21.89 2.21 -62.62
C THR A 6 -20.61 2.48 -63.41
N GLU A 7 -20.37 1.71 -64.47
CA GLU A 7 -19.23 1.88 -65.37
C GLU A 7 -19.18 3.31 -65.92
N GLY A 8 -18.12 4.06 -65.59
CA GLY A 8 -17.89 5.41 -66.14
C GLY A 8 -17.38 6.45 -65.15
N GLN A 9 -17.35 6.20 -63.84
CA GLN A 9 -16.76 7.14 -62.88
C GLN A 9 -15.24 6.94 -62.77
N THR A 10 -14.48 8.01 -62.97
CA THR A 10 -13.07 8.11 -62.58
C THR A 10 -12.87 7.55 -61.17
N PRO A 11 -11.81 6.76 -60.90
CA PRO A 11 -11.65 6.12 -59.61
C PRO A 11 -11.73 7.17 -58.50
N GLU A 12 -12.75 7.05 -57.66
CA GLU A 12 -13.01 7.97 -56.56
C GLU A 12 -11.78 7.99 -55.65
N HIS A 13 -11.24 9.17 -55.39
CA HIS A 13 -10.05 9.31 -54.58
C HIS A 13 -10.38 8.89 -53.13
N VAL A 14 -9.95 7.70 -52.72
CA VAL A 14 -10.10 7.22 -51.35
C VAL A 14 -9.11 7.97 -50.45
N PRO A 15 -9.59 8.75 -49.45
CA PRO A 15 -8.70 9.50 -48.56
C PRO A 15 -7.74 8.59 -47.80
N LYS A 16 -6.52 9.07 -47.56
CA LYS A 16 -5.49 8.35 -46.77
C LYS A 16 -5.75 8.50 -45.26
N PHE A 17 -5.04 7.70 -44.46
CA PHE A 17 -5.24 7.62 -43.01
C PHE A 17 -5.18 8.99 -42.33
N GLU A 18 -4.16 9.80 -42.67
CA GLU A 18 -3.90 11.11 -42.09
C GLU A 18 -5.02 12.11 -42.43
N THR A 19 -5.69 11.93 -43.56
CA THR A 19 -6.87 12.73 -43.93
C THR A 19 -8.11 12.23 -43.20
N LEU A 20 -8.31 10.91 -43.14
CA LEU A 20 -9.44 10.29 -42.44
C LEU A 20 -9.44 10.58 -40.94
N GLN A 21 -8.28 10.64 -40.28
CA GLN A 21 -8.21 10.92 -38.84
C GLN A 21 -8.65 12.36 -38.50
N LEU A 22 -8.65 13.27 -39.48
CA LEU A 22 -9.10 14.66 -39.33
C LEU A 22 -10.56 14.84 -39.77
N HIS A 23 -10.97 14.19 -40.86
CA HIS A 23 -12.24 14.46 -41.54
C HIS A 23 -13.28 13.33 -41.40
N GLY A 24 -12.84 12.12 -41.08
CA GLY A 24 -13.72 10.94 -41.01
C GLY A 24 -14.87 11.17 -40.03
N GLY A 25 -16.09 10.90 -40.48
CA GLY A 25 -17.29 10.96 -39.66
C GLY A 25 -17.80 12.36 -39.29
N GLN A 26 -17.17 13.43 -39.78
CA GLN A 26 -17.47 14.81 -39.40
C GLN A 26 -17.77 15.70 -40.61
N GLU A 27 -18.90 16.40 -40.53
CA GLU A 27 -19.22 17.56 -41.37
C GLU A 27 -19.35 18.81 -40.48
N PRO A 28 -19.17 20.04 -41.01
CA PRO A 28 -19.47 21.26 -40.25
C PRO A 28 -20.88 21.22 -39.66
N ASP A 29 -21.03 21.73 -38.44
CA ASP A 29 -22.34 21.76 -37.75
C ASP A 29 -23.39 22.47 -38.61
N SER A 30 -24.55 21.84 -38.83
CA SER A 30 -25.54 22.37 -39.78
C SER A 30 -26.26 23.63 -39.29
N ALA A 31 -26.31 23.86 -37.98
CA ALA A 31 -26.98 25.02 -37.39
C ALA A 31 -26.08 26.27 -37.37
N THR A 32 -24.78 26.09 -37.12
CA THR A 32 -23.84 27.20 -36.86
C THR A 32 -22.64 27.25 -37.81
N LEU A 33 -22.46 26.22 -38.65
CA LEU A 33 -21.28 25.99 -39.49
C LEU A 33 -19.97 25.89 -38.68
N ALA A 34 -20.05 25.55 -37.39
CA ALA A 34 -18.88 25.32 -36.56
C ALA A 34 -17.99 24.23 -37.18
N ARG A 35 -16.70 24.56 -37.35
CA ARG A 35 -15.75 23.62 -37.95
C ARG A 35 -15.35 22.50 -36.99
N GLY A 36 -15.13 22.82 -35.71
CA GLY A 36 -14.86 21.82 -34.67
C GLY A 36 -16.14 21.09 -34.25
N VAL A 37 -16.00 19.87 -33.75
CA VAL A 37 -17.14 19.08 -33.26
C VAL A 37 -17.70 19.71 -31.98
N PRO A 38 -18.99 20.08 -31.93
CA PRO A 38 -19.63 20.57 -30.71
C PRO A 38 -19.72 19.46 -29.65
N ILE A 39 -19.63 19.84 -28.37
CA ILE A 39 -19.88 18.91 -27.26
C ILE A 39 -21.37 18.91 -26.94
N TYR A 40 -22.08 17.87 -27.36
CA TYR A 40 -23.49 17.66 -27.04
C TYR A 40 -23.65 17.07 -25.62
N GLN A 41 -23.38 17.89 -24.59
CA GLN A 41 -23.48 17.53 -23.17
C GLN A 41 -24.95 17.51 -22.69
N THR A 42 -25.74 16.60 -23.24
CA THR A 42 -27.16 16.37 -22.89
C THR A 42 -27.37 14.89 -22.56
N TYR A 43 -28.51 14.55 -21.94
CA TYR A 43 -28.91 13.17 -21.72
C TYR A 43 -30.01 12.68 -22.67
N VAL A 44 -30.83 13.58 -23.25
CA VAL A 44 -31.93 13.29 -24.20
C VAL A 44 -32.04 14.35 -25.30
N PHE A 45 -32.75 14.00 -26.37
CA PHE A 45 -33.03 14.84 -27.53
C PHE A 45 -34.53 15.04 -27.74
N ASN A 46 -34.93 16.20 -28.25
CA ASN A 46 -36.35 16.48 -28.55
C ASN A 46 -36.81 15.71 -29.79
N PHE A 47 -38.05 15.21 -29.76
CA PHE A 47 -38.70 14.65 -30.94
C PHE A 47 -39.50 15.72 -31.69
N GLU A 48 -39.52 15.63 -33.01
CA GLU A 48 -40.33 16.52 -33.85
C GLU A 48 -41.84 16.25 -33.69
N SER A 49 -42.22 15.01 -33.41
CA SER A 49 -43.60 14.56 -33.18
C SER A 49 -43.63 13.20 -32.49
N CYS A 50 -44.79 12.77 -32.00
CA CYS A 50 -44.96 11.40 -31.48
C CYS A 50 -44.71 10.32 -32.54
N ALA A 51 -45.02 10.60 -33.81
CA ALA A 51 -44.74 9.68 -34.92
C ALA A 51 -43.24 9.51 -35.14
N HIS A 52 -42.49 10.62 -35.14
CA HIS A 52 -41.02 10.58 -35.20
C HIS A 52 -40.43 9.78 -34.03
N ALA A 53 -40.92 10.00 -32.80
CA ALA A 53 -40.49 9.22 -31.65
C ALA A 53 -40.74 7.72 -31.84
N ALA A 54 -41.92 7.33 -32.31
CA ALA A 54 -42.27 5.93 -32.55
C ALA A 54 -41.36 5.26 -33.60
N GLU A 55 -41.02 5.97 -34.68
CA GLU A 55 -40.10 5.49 -35.71
C GLU A 55 -38.69 5.24 -35.15
N LEU A 56 -38.17 6.15 -34.30
CA LEU A 56 -36.87 5.99 -33.65
C LEU A 56 -36.86 4.79 -32.68
N PHE A 57 -37.89 4.64 -31.84
CA PHE A 57 -37.99 3.51 -30.91
C PHE A 57 -38.18 2.16 -31.62
N ALA A 58 -38.78 2.17 -32.81
CA ALA A 58 -38.90 1.00 -33.67
C ALA A 58 -37.61 0.69 -34.46
N LEU A 59 -36.57 1.52 -34.35
CA LEU A 59 -35.35 1.46 -35.16
C LEU A 59 -35.64 1.53 -36.68
N ALA A 60 -36.76 2.15 -37.06
CA ALA A 60 -37.19 2.30 -38.45
C ALA A 60 -36.63 3.57 -39.10
N LYS A 61 -36.10 4.49 -38.28
CA LYS A 61 -35.48 5.75 -38.70
C LYS A 61 -34.23 5.99 -37.85
N ASP A 62 -33.18 6.49 -38.49
CA ASP A 62 -31.96 6.90 -37.81
C ASP A 62 -32.19 8.20 -37.03
N GLY A 63 -31.64 8.27 -35.82
CA GLY A 63 -31.69 9.47 -35.00
C GLY A 63 -31.32 9.19 -33.54
N GLU A 64 -31.18 10.27 -32.77
CA GLU A 64 -30.77 10.20 -31.38
C GLU A 64 -31.98 10.26 -30.44
N ILE A 65 -32.03 9.33 -29.49
CA ILE A 65 -33.07 9.28 -28.44
C ILE A 65 -32.48 9.79 -27.12
N ALA A 66 -31.38 9.17 -26.69
CA ALA A 66 -30.69 9.50 -25.45
C ALA A 66 -29.20 9.18 -25.56
N THR A 67 -28.36 9.97 -24.88
CA THR A 67 -26.88 9.82 -24.87
C THR A 67 -26.43 8.41 -24.47
N ARG A 68 -27.24 7.67 -23.71
CA ARG A 68 -26.96 6.28 -23.36
C ARG A 68 -26.84 5.34 -24.57
N THR A 69 -27.56 5.60 -25.66
CA THR A 69 -27.57 4.75 -26.87
C THR A 69 -26.95 5.44 -28.08
N GLY A 70 -26.87 6.77 -28.09
CA GLY A 70 -26.20 7.54 -29.14
C GLY A 70 -26.10 9.02 -28.80
N ASN A 71 -25.05 9.67 -29.29
CA ASN A 71 -24.78 11.09 -29.09
C ASN A 71 -24.00 11.64 -30.29
N PRO A 72 -24.34 12.82 -30.84
CA PRO A 72 -23.67 13.34 -32.04
C PRO A 72 -22.16 13.53 -31.89
N THR A 73 -21.68 13.92 -30.71
CA THR A 73 -20.23 14.04 -30.42
C THR A 73 -19.56 12.68 -30.52
N THR A 74 -20.18 11.65 -29.93
CA THR A 74 -19.68 10.28 -29.92
C THR A 74 -19.76 9.63 -31.31
N ALA A 75 -20.80 9.95 -32.09
CA ALA A 75 -20.97 9.45 -33.45
C ALA A 75 -19.80 9.81 -34.38
N VAL A 76 -19.17 10.99 -34.17
CA VAL A 76 -17.96 11.36 -34.91
C VAL A 76 -16.80 10.42 -34.58
N VAL A 77 -16.55 10.12 -33.29
CA VAL A 77 -15.51 9.18 -32.85
C VAL A 77 -15.74 7.80 -33.48
N GLU A 78 -16.97 7.30 -33.40
CA GLU A 78 -17.36 5.99 -33.91
C GLU A 78 -17.14 5.88 -35.42
N ARG A 79 -17.69 6.81 -36.20
CA ARG A 79 -17.54 6.80 -37.67
C ARG A 79 -16.10 6.98 -38.09
N ARG A 80 -15.34 7.83 -37.39
CA ARG A 80 -13.92 8.07 -37.68
C ARG A 80 -13.10 6.81 -37.45
N ILE A 81 -13.26 6.15 -36.30
CA ILE A 81 -12.51 4.92 -36.01
C ILE A 81 -12.94 3.78 -36.93
N ALA A 82 -14.24 3.63 -37.24
CA ALA A 82 -14.71 2.65 -38.22
C ALA A 82 -14.01 2.85 -39.58
N ALA A 83 -13.91 4.09 -40.07
CA ALA A 83 -13.20 4.41 -41.30
C ALA A 83 -11.68 4.13 -41.21
N LEU A 84 -11.05 4.42 -40.06
CA LEU A 84 -9.63 4.16 -39.84
C LEU A 84 -9.30 2.67 -39.74
N GLU A 85 -10.17 1.84 -39.17
CA GLU A 85 -9.98 0.38 -39.09
C GLU A 85 -10.42 -0.35 -40.37
N GLY A 86 -11.28 0.28 -41.18
CA GLY A 86 -11.90 -0.33 -42.37
C GLY A 86 -13.16 -1.13 -42.06
N GLY A 87 -13.85 -0.81 -40.96
CA GLY A 87 -15.13 -1.40 -40.58
C GLY A 87 -16.34 -0.67 -41.18
N VAL A 88 -17.51 -1.29 -41.06
CA VAL A 88 -18.79 -0.69 -41.52
C VAL A 88 -19.39 0.24 -40.46
N ALA A 89 -19.18 -0.06 -39.18
CA ALA A 89 -19.72 0.70 -38.06
C ALA A 89 -18.86 0.53 -36.81
N ALA A 90 -19.00 1.44 -35.84
CA ALA A 90 -18.40 1.29 -34.53
C ALA A 90 -19.36 1.77 -33.42
N VAL A 91 -19.11 1.29 -32.21
CA VAL A 91 -19.87 1.66 -31.01
C VAL A 91 -18.91 1.98 -29.88
N ALA A 92 -18.96 3.22 -29.39
CA ALA A 92 -18.11 3.70 -28.32
C ALA A 92 -18.75 3.46 -26.94
N VAL A 93 -17.92 3.05 -26.00
CA VAL A 93 -18.32 2.58 -24.67
C VAL A 93 -17.41 3.17 -23.59
N ALA A 94 -17.80 3.01 -22.32
CA ALA A 94 -17.18 3.67 -21.19
C ALA A 94 -15.69 3.34 -20.98
N SER A 95 -15.21 2.17 -21.42
CA SER A 95 -13.81 1.75 -21.29
C SER A 95 -13.46 0.61 -22.25
N GLY A 96 -12.17 0.33 -22.49
CA GLY A 96 -11.76 -0.86 -23.24
C GLY A 96 -12.23 -2.18 -22.61
N GLN A 97 -12.31 -2.26 -21.28
CA GLN A 97 -12.87 -3.42 -20.58
C GLN A 97 -14.37 -3.59 -20.86
N SER A 98 -15.10 -2.47 -20.95
CA SER A 98 -16.51 -2.48 -21.37
C SER A 98 -16.66 -2.90 -22.83
N ALA A 99 -15.69 -2.60 -23.70
CA ALA A 99 -15.70 -3.03 -25.10
C ALA A 99 -15.57 -4.55 -25.20
N VAL A 100 -14.59 -5.14 -24.50
CA VAL A 100 -14.44 -6.60 -24.41
C VAL A 100 -15.70 -7.25 -23.84
N PHE A 101 -16.21 -6.74 -22.71
CA PHE A 101 -17.38 -7.28 -22.05
C PHE A 101 -18.62 -7.26 -22.96
N MET A 102 -18.95 -6.12 -23.56
CA MET A 102 -20.16 -5.98 -24.38
C MET A 102 -20.08 -6.79 -25.67
N THR A 103 -18.88 -6.88 -26.29
CA THR A 103 -18.65 -7.78 -27.42
C THR A 103 -18.99 -9.22 -27.01
N MET A 104 -18.39 -9.73 -25.94
CA MET A 104 -18.65 -11.10 -25.49
C MET A 104 -20.11 -11.31 -25.07
N ALA A 105 -20.67 -10.41 -24.26
CA ALA A 105 -22.07 -10.48 -23.80
C ALA A 105 -23.09 -10.45 -24.95
N SER A 106 -22.73 -9.92 -26.12
CA SER A 106 -23.55 -10.04 -27.32
C SER A 106 -23.46 -11.46 -27.93
N LEU A 107 -22.33 -12.15 -27.83
CA LEU A 107 -22.12 -13.43 -28.51
C LEU A 107 -22.51 -14.65 -27.67
N VAL A 108 -22.35 -14.57 -26.35
CA VAL A 108 -22.46 -15.72 -25.44
C VAL A 108 -23.78 -15.78 -24.70
N SER A 109 -24.13 -16.97 -24.24
CA SER A 109 -25.18 -17.29 -23.28
C SER A 109 -24.65 -18.33 -22.28
N SER A 110 -25.34 -18.52 -21.16
CA SER A 110 -24.97 -19.55 -20.19
C SER A 110 -24.89 -20.93 -20.86
N GLY A 111 -23.77 -21.63 -20.64
CA GLY A 111 -23.44 -22.91 -21.24
C GLY A 111 -22.56 -22.83 -22.49
N ASP A 112 -22.31 -21.63 -23.04
CA ASP A 112 -21.39 -21.42 -24.15
C ASP A 112 -19.93 -21.37 -23.71
N ASN A 113 -19.00 -21.46 -24.67
CA ASN A 113 -17.59 -21.20 -24.43
C ASN A 113 -16.98 -20.20 -25.42
N ILE A 114 -15.81 -19.66 -25.09
CA ILE A 114 -14.97 -18.86 -25.98
C ILE A 114 -13.55 -19.46 -26.00
N VAL A 115 -12.83 -19.22 -27.09
CA VAL A 115 -11.40 -19.58 -27.21
C VAL A 115 -10.60 -18.28 -27.15
N ALA A 116 -9.61 -18.20 -26.27
CA ALA A 116 -8.68 -17.08 -26.20
C ALA A 116 -7.24 -17.58 -26.30
N THR A 117 -6.38 -16.84 -26.98
CA THR A 117 -4.94 -17.14 -26.97
C THR A 117 -4.32 -16.88 -25.61
N ARG A 118 -3.10 -17.35 -25.33
CA ARG A 118 -2.51 -17.30 -23.99
C ARG A 118 -2.06 -15.92 -23.51
N HIS A 119 -1.51 -15.09 -24.40
CA HIS A 119 -0.89 -13.82 -24.01
C HIS A 119 -1.77 -12.64 -24.39
N TYR A 120 -2.53 -12.15 -23.41
CA TYR A 120 -3.42 -11.00 -23.55
C TYR A 120 -3.50 -10.22 -22.22
N TYR A 121 -4.05 -9.02 -22.27
CA TYR A 121 -4.13 -8.12 -21.14
C TYR A 121 -4.80 -8.74 -19.91
N HIS A 122 -4.14 -8.59 -18.75
CA HIS A 122 -4.58 -9.16 -17.48
C HIS A 122 -6.03 -8.79 -17.08
N GLY A 123 -6.53 -7.63 -17.47
CA GLY A 123 -7.95 -7.30 -17.21
C GLY A 123 -8.92 -8.17 -18.01
N ALA A 124 -8.61 -8.45 -19.28
CA ALA A 124 -9.40 -9.39 -20.08
C ALA A 124 -9.26 -10.83 -19.54
N TYR A 125 -8.06 -11.21 -19.07
CA TYR A 125 -7.87 -12.48 -18.36
C TYR A 125 -8.79 -12.58 -17.14
N ASN A 126 -8.85 -11.55 -16.29
CA ASN A 126 -9.73 -11.57 -15.13
C ASN A 126 -11.22 -11.66 -15.51
N GLN A 127 -11.63 -10.97 -16.58
CA GLN A 127 -13.00 -11.14 -17.09
C GLN A 127 -13.25 -12.59 -17.50
N PHE A 128 -12.39 -13.17 -18.34
CA PHE A 128 -12.62 -14.50 -18.91
C PHE A 128 -12.46 -15.64 -17.89
N SER A 129 -11.54 -15.52 -16.94
CA SER A 129 -11.23 -16.58 -15.97
C SER A 129 -12.07 -16.54 -14.70
N PHE A 130 -12.64 -15.38 -14.34
CA PHE A 130 -13.40 -15.24 -13.10
C PHE A 130 -14.82 -14.72 -13.31
N LEU A 131 -15.00 -13.64 -14.08
CA LEU A 131 -16.32 -13.02 -14.25
C LEU A 131 -17.26 -13.81 -15.18
N PHE A 132 -16.80 -14.18 -16.38
CA PHE A 132 -17.63 -14.94 -17.34
C PHE A 132 -18.08 -16.32 -16.83
N PRO A 133 -17.26 -17.07 -16.06
CA PRO A 133 -17.71 -18.29 -15.41
C PRO A 133 -18.90 -18.10 -14.46
N GLU A 134 -19.04 -16.96 -13.79
CA GLU A 134 -20.22 -16.65 -12.97
C GLU A 134 -21.51 -16.52 -13.81
N PHE A 135 -21.37 -16.16 -15.09
CA PHE A 135 -22.46 -16.16 -16.07
C PHE A 135 -22.62 -17.50 -16.81
N GLY A 136 -21.91 -18.54 -16.38
CA GLY A 136 -21.94 -19.86 -16.99
C GLY A 136 -21.21 -19.96 -18.33
N VAL A 137 -20.26 -19.07 -18.60
CA VAL A 137 -19.47 -19.05 -19.85
C VAL A 137 -18.04 -19.52 -19.58
N GLU A 138 -17.60 -20.54 -20.29
CA GLU A 138 -16.25 -21.10 -20.19
C GLU A 138 -15.27 -20.37 -21.12
N CYS A 139 -14.06 -20.06 -20.64
CA CYS A 139 -12.97 -19.60 -21.51
C CYS A 139 -11.89 -20.68 -21.63
N ARG A 140 -11.62 -21.12 -22.86
CA ARG A 140 -10.53 -22.05 -23.20
C ARG A 140 -9.32 -21.27 -23.65
N VAL A 141 -8.28 -21.27 -22.82
CA VAL A 141 -7.01 -20.60 -23.13
C VAL A 141 -6.10 -21.55 -23.88
N VAL A 142 -5.63 -21.14 -25.07
CA VAL A 142 -4.82 -21.95 -25.99
C VAL A 142 -3.54 -21.25 -26.42
N GLU A 143 -2.61 -22.01 -27.01
CA GLU A 143 -1.45 -21.44 -27.69
C GLU A 143 -1.85 -20.64 -28.94
N GLU A 144 -0.99 -19.71 -29.37
CA GLU A 144 -1.26 -18.75 -30.45
C GLU A 144 -1.02 -19.31 -31.85
N THR A 145 -1.52 -20.51 -32.10
CA THR A 145 -1.43 -21.14 -33.42
C THR A 145 -2.82 -21.49 -33.94
N ALA A 146 -2.95 -21.49 -35.27
CA ALA A 146 -4.20 -21.83 -35.93
C ALA A 146 -4.68 -23.25 -35.56
N GLU A 147 -3.74 -24.20 -35.37
CA GLU A 147 -4.03 -25.58 -35.00
C GLU A 147 -4.59 -25.69 -33.57
N ALA A 148 -3.99 -24.97 -32.62
CA ALA A 148 -4.45 -24.97 -31.23
C ALA A 148 -5.83 -24.31 -31.10
N VAL A 149 -6.05 -23.22 -31.84
CA VAL A 149 -7.36 -22.56 -31.94
C VAL A 149 -8.40 -23.52 -32.54
N ALA A 150 -8.11 -24.11 -33.70
CA ALA A 150 -9.03 -25.04 -34.38
C ALA A 150 -9.40 -26.24 -33.49
N ALA A 151 -8.44 -26.79 -32.75
CA ALA A 151 -8.67 -27.93 -31.86
C ALA A 151 -9.56 -27.61 -30.65
N ALA A 152 -9.66 -26.34 -30.24
CA ALA A 152 -10.46 -25.92 -29.08
C ALA A 152 -11.89 -25.50 -29.43
N ILE A 153 -12.22 -25.34 -30.72
CA ILE A 153 -13.55 -24.95 -31.19
C ILE A 153 -14.47 -26.18 -31.19
N ASP A 154 -15.63 -26.07 -30.54
CA ASP A 154 -16.73 -27.03 -30.56
C ASP A 154 -18.06 -26.37 -30.96
N GLU A 155 -19.20 -27.09 -30.89
CA GLU A 155 -20.50 -26.51 -31.24
C GLU A 155 -20.98 -25.37 -30.33
N ARG A 156 -20.42 -25.25 -29.12
CA ARG A 156 -20.77 -24.24 -28.11
C ARG A 156 -19.85 -23.01 -28.15
N THR A 157 -18.72 -23.07 -28.86
CA THR A 157 -17.79 -21.94 -28.98
C THR A 157 -18.43 -20.73 -29.65
N LYS A 158 -18.29 -19.52 -29.14
CA LYS A 158 -18.94 -18.33 -29.75
C LYS A 158 -17.98 -17.33 -30.37
N ALA A 159 -16.70 -17.40 -30.03
CA ALA A 159 -15.70 -16.50 -30.59
C ALA A 159 -14.29 -17.04 -30.35
N VAL A 160 -13.36 -16.55 -31.18
CA VAL A 160 -11.91 -16.59 -30.92
C VAL A 160 -11.45 -15.18 -30.56
N TYR A 161 -10.68 -15.03 -29.48
CA TYR A 161 -10.14 -13.75 -29.02
C TYR A 161 -8.61 -13.75 -29.06
N ILE A 162 -8.02 -12.73 -29.69
CA ILE A 162 -6.58 -12.48 -29.73
C ILE A 162 -6.27 -11.00 -29.49
N GLU A 163 -5.02 -10.66 -29.18
CA GLU A 163 -4.52 -9.28 -29.23
C GLU A 163 -3.53 -9.10 -30.38
N THR A 164 -3.51 -7.93 -31.00
CA THR A 164 -2.56 -7.62 -32.09
C THR A 164 -1.10 -7.76 -31.66
N ILE A 165 -0.80 -7.40 -30.42
CA ILE A 165 0.49 -7.67 -29.77
C ILE A 165 0.17 -8.16 -28.35
N GLY A 166 0.46 -9.43 -28.07
CA GLY A 166 0.09 -10.05 -26.80
C GLY A 166 0.91 -9.54 -25.61
N HIS A 167 0.25 -9.37 -24.47
CA HIS A 167 0.88 -9.02 -23.20
C HIS A 167 1.01 -10.26 -22.29
N PRO A 168 2.12 -10.46 -21.54
CA PRO A 168 3.31 -9.63 -21.42
C PRO A 168 4.46 -9.98 -22.38
N LYS A 169 4.33 -10.93 -23.31
CA LYS A 169 5.47 -11.40 -24.13
C LYS A 169 5.76 -10.59 -25.39
N PHE A 170 4.86 -9.71 -25.80
CA PHE A 170 4.89 -9.00 -27.09
C PHE A 170 5.02 -9.92 -28.31
N ASN A 171 4.41 -11.09 -28.21
CA ASN A 171 4.13 -11.97 -29.34
C ASN A 171 3.21 -11.26 -30.35
N VAL A 172 3.43 -11.52 -31.64
CA VAL A 172 2.55 -11.07 -32.72
C VAL A 172 1.93 -12.34 -33.32
N PRO A 173 0.61 -12.55 -33.19
CA PRO A 173 -0.04 -13.74 -33.70
C PRO A 173 -0.19 -13.69 -35.23
N ASP A 174 -0.30 -14.86 -35.86
CA ASP A 174 -0.64 -14.95 -37.28
C ASP A 174 -2.15 -14.73 -37.48
N ILE A 175 -2.55 -13.45 -37.61
CA ILE A 175 -3.96 -13.03 -37.66
C ILE A 175 -4.71 -13.74 -38.80
N GLU A 176 -4.14 -13.83 -40.00
CA GLU A 176 -4.80 -14.46 -41.16
C GLU A 176 -5.01 -15.96 -40.95
N ALA A 177 -4.02 -16.66 -40.41
CA ALA A 177 -4.13 -18.09 -40.14
C ALA A 177 -5.17 -18.38 -39.05
N ILE A 178 -5.20 -17.57 -37.98
CA ILE A 178 -6.17 -17.71 -36.90
C ILE A 178 -7.59 -17.33 -37.36
N ALA A 179 -7.73 -16.26 -38.17
CA ALA A 179 -9.01 -15.88 -38.76
C ALA A 179 -9.57 -17.03 -39.60
N LYS A 180 -8.74 -17.64 -40.44
CA LYS A 180 -9.14 -18.81 -41.23
C LYS A 180 -9.60 -19.97 -40.32
N ALA A 181 -8.85 -20.29 -39.27
CA ALA A 181 -9.24 -21.36 -38.34
C ALA A 181 -10.57 -21.06 -37.62
N ALA A 182 -10.80 -19.82 -37.22
CA ALA A 182 -12.06 -19.38 -36.62
C ALA A 182 -13.24 -19.52 -37.60
N HIS A 183 -13.07 -19.06 -38.85
CA HIS A 183 -14.08 -19.12 -39.89
C HIS A 183 -14.39 -20.54 -40.34
N ASP A 184 -13.38 -21.41 -40.48
CA ASP A 184 -13.57 -22.85 -40.74
C ASP A 184 -14.40 -23.50 -39.61
N GLY A 185 -14.24 -23.03 -38.37
CA GLY A 185 -15.03 -23.42 -37.20
C GLY A 185 -16.41 -22.74 -37.08
N GLY A 186 -16.74 -21.81 -37.99
CA GLY A 186 -18.02 -21.09 -38.01
C GLY A 186 -18.20 -20.06 -36.89
N VAL A 187 -17.11 -19.49 -36.36
CA VAL A 187 -17.13 -18.46 -35.30
C VAL A 187 -16.34 -17.21 -35.72
N PRO A 188 -16.69 -16.02 -35.23
CA PRO A 188 -15.97 -14.79 -35.55
C PRO A 188 -14.62 -14.72 -34.82
N LEU A 189 -13.66 -14.06 -35.46
CA LEU A 189 -12.41 -13.60 -34.83
C LEU A 189 -12.58 -12.19 -34.26
N ILE A 190 -12.31 -12.06 -32.97
CA ILE A 190 -12.22 -10.79 -32.24
C ILE A 190 -10.74 -10.47 -32.02
N VAL A 191 -10.32 -9.26 -32.43
CA VAL A 191 -8.96 -8.76 -32.21
C VAL A 191 -9.00 -7.54 -31.30
N ASP A 192 -8.35 -7.60 -30.15
CA ASP A 192 -8.02 -6.40 -29.38
C ASP A 192 -6.85 -5.67 -30.05
N ASN A 193 -7.19 -4.57 -30.73
CA ASN A 193 -6.25 -3.75 -31.49
C ASN A 193 -5.78 -2.53 -30.69
N THR A 194 -5.84 -2.57 -29.35
CA THR A 194 -5.42 -1.45 -28.51
C THR A 194 -3.99 -1.01 -28.82
N VAL A 195 -3.05 -1.96 -28.96
CA VAL A 195 -1.63 -1.67 -29.26
C VAL A 195 -1.40 -1.37 -30.75
N GLY A 196 -2.24 -1.90 -31.64
CA GLY A 196 -2.17 -1.55 -33.06
C GLY A 196 -2.71 -0.15 -33.36
N ALA A 197 -3.55 0.40 -32.47
CA ALA A 197 -4.02 1.78 -32.48
C ALA A 197 -4.67 2.22 -33.82
N ALA A 198 -5.25 1.29 -34.58
CA ALA A 198 -5.69 1.44 -35.99
C ALA A 198 -4.58 1.87 -36.99
N TYR A 199 -3.45 2.38 -36.50
CA TYR A 199 -2.37 2.94 -37.30
C TYR A 199 -1.27 1.91 -37.59
N PHE A 200 -0.80 1.22 -36.56
CA PHE A 200 0.23 0.19 -36.71
C PHE A 200 -0.36 -1.06 -37.35
N CYS A 201 -1.58 -1.47 -36.94
CA CYS A 201 -2.30 -2.60 -37.51
C CYS A 201 -3.75 -2.22 -37.82
N GLN A 202 -4.30 -2.80 -38.90
CA GLN A 202 -5.71 -2.76 -39.25
C GLN A 202 -6.23 -4.20 -39.40
N PRO A 203 -6.57 -4.90 -38.29
CA PRO A 203 -6.82 -6.34 -38.29
C PRO A 203 -7.95 -6.81 -39.21
N ILE A 204 -8.91 -5.94 -39.53
CA ILE A 204 -10.01 -6.24 -40.46
C ILE A 204 -9.47 -6.62 -41.84
N LYS A 205 -8.36 -6.00 -42.28
CA LYS A 205 -7.70 -6.36 -43.55
C LYS A 205 -7.11 -7.77 -43.56
N HIS A 206 -6.93 -8.36 -42.39
CA HIS A 206 -6.30 -9.65 -42.16
C HIS A 206 -7.32 -10.70 -41.70
N GLY A 207 -8.63 -10.42 -41.81
CA GLY A 207 -9.70 -11.39 -41.54
C GLY A 207 -10.38 -11.25 -40.17
N ALA A 208 -10.05 -10.23 -39.37
CA ALA A 208 -10.80 -9.96 -38.14
C ALA A 208 -12.24 -9.55 -38.45
N ASP A 209 -13.20 -10.14 -37.74
CA ASP A 209 -14.62 -9.80 -37.89
C ASP A 209 -15.03 -8.64 -36.98
N ILE A 210 -14.45 -8.60 -35.78
CA ILE A 210 -14.72 -7.61 -34.74
C ILE A 210 -13.39 -7.11 -34.21
N VAL A 211 -13.23 -5.79 -34.12
CA VAL A 211 -12.10 -5.16 -33.44
C VAL A 211 -12.59 -4.51 -32.16
N VAL A 212 -11.87 -4.74 -31.06
CA VAL A 212 -12.07 -3.99 -29.82
C VAL A 212 -10.80 -3.20 -29.50
N ALA A 213 -10.94 -2.02 -28.90
CA ALA A 213 -9.78 -1.25 -28.48
C ALA A 213 -10.09 -0.36 -27.28
N SER A 214 -9.08 -0.17 -26.43
CA SER A 214 -9.08 0.84 -25.38
C SER A 214 -8.65 2.19 -25.93
N MET A 215 -9.60 3.11 -26.07
CA MET A 215 -9.31 4.47 -26.54
C MET A 215 -8.51 5.27 -25.50
N SER A 216 -8.52 4.86 -24.23
CA SER A 216 -7.72 5.47 -23.16
C SER A 216 -6.20 5.44 -23.40
N LYS A 217 -5.75 4.69 -24.41
CA LYS A 217 -4.33 4.47 -24.77
C LYS A 217 -3.95 5.39 -25.93
N TRP A 218 -3.32 4.89 -26.99
CA TRP A 218 -2.81 5.72 -28.09
C TRP A 218 -3.85 6.57 -28.82
N ILE A 219 -5.10 6.11 -28.94
CA ILE A 219 -6.19 6.87 -29.56
C ILE A 219 -6.39 8.19 -28.81
N GLY A 220 -6.59 8.15 -27.48
CA GLY A 220 -6.67 9.32 -26.63
C GLY A 220 -5.33 10.02 -26.47
N GLY A 221 -4.24 9.27 -26.25
CA GLY A 221 -2.85 9.72 -26.37
C GLY A 221 -2.30 10.63 -25.27
N HIS A 222 -3.14 11.15 -24.38
CA HIS A 222 -2.77 12.24 -23.47
C HIS A 222 -2.96 11.90 -21.98
N GLY A 223 -3.42 10.69 -21.65
CA GLY A 223 -3.65 10.25 -20.27
C GLY A 223 -4.81 10.94 -19.56
N THR A 224 -5.80 11.46 -20.30
CA THR A 224 -6.86 12.34 -19.75
C THR A 224 -8.24 11.69 -19.64
N SER A 225 -8.57 10.70 -20.46
CA SER A 225 -9.94 10.19 -20.59
C SER A 225 -9.97 8.67 -20.75
N THR A 226 -11.02 8.05 -20.19
CA THR A 226 -11.28 6.62 -20.31
C THR A 226 -12.38 6.38 -21.35
N GLY A 227 -12.17 5.40 -22.23
CA GLY A 227 -13.11 5.01 -23.26
C GLY A 227 -12.70 3.73 -23.97
N GLY A 228 -13.66 3.05 -24.57
CA GLY A 228 -13.43 1.88 -25.42
C GLY A 228 -14.23 2.00 -26.71
N ILE A 229 -13.82 1.26 -27.72
CA ILE A 229 -14.49 1.21 -29.03
C ILE A 229 -14.62 -0.25 -29.46
N ILE A 230 -15.77 -0.56 -30.06
CA ILE A 230 -16.04 -1.83 -30.74
C ILE A 230 -16.29 -1.50 -32.20
N VAL A 231 -15.55 -2.11 -33.12
CA VAL A 231 -15.68 -1.90 -34.57
C VAL A 231 -16.17 -3.19 -35.20
N ASP A 232 -17.25 -3.07 -35.96
CA ASP A 232 -17.86 -4.15 -36.74
C ASP A 232 -17.28 -4.12 -38.16
N SER A 233 -16.66 -5.22 -38.60
CA SER A 233 -16.18 -5.33 -39.98
C SER A 233 -17.32 -5.44 -41.00
N GLY A 234 -18.48 -5.95 -40.57
CA GLY A 234 -19.58 -6.33 -41.44
C GLY A 234 -19.25 -7.45 -42.43
N ASN A 235 -18.22 -8.27 -42.13
CA ASN A 235 -17.78 -9.38 -42.97
C ASN A 235 -18.30 -10.75 -42.47
N PHE A 236 -18.58 -10.90 -41.18
CA PHE A 236 -19.17 -12.13 -40.65
C PHE A 236 -20.65 -12.24 -41.02
N ASP A 237 -21.05 -13.35 -41.66
CA ASP A 237 -22.44 -13.56 -42.06
C ASP A 237 -23.31 -14.02 -40.90
N TRP A 238 -23.78 -13.05 -40.10
CA TRP A 238 -24.69 -13.29 -38.99
C TRP A 238 -26.01 -13.94 -39.41
N LYS A 239 -26.45 -13.73 -40.66
CA LYS A 239 -27.71 -14.29 -41.18
C LYS A 239 -27.58 -15.78 -41.41
N ALA A 240 -26.46 -16.21 -42.01
CA ALA A 240 -26.20 -17.62 -42.30
C ALA A 240 -25.67 -18.43 -41.11
N ALA A 241 -25.26 -17.80 -40.01
CA ALA A 241 -24.63 -18.49 -38.89
C ALA A 241 -25.63 -19.06 -37.85
N PRO A 242 -26.00 -20.36 -37.89
CA PRO A 242 -27.05 -20.93 -37.03
C PRO A 242 -26.71 -20.90 -35.53
N ARG A 243 -25.43 -20.73 -35.21
CA ARG A 243 -24.89 -20.65 -33.84
C ARG A 243 -25.34 -19.39 -33.10
N PHE A 244 -25.72 -18.33 -33.82
CA PHE A 244 -26.00 -17.02 -33.25
C PHE A 244 -27.45 -16.58 -33.44
N LYS A 245 -28.37 -17.35 -32.84
CA LYS A 245 -29.83 -17.14 -32.88
C LYS A 245 -30.24 -15.73 -32.47
N GLN A 246 -29.49 -15.12 -31.56
CA GLN A 246 -29.69 -13.74 -31.13
C GLN A 246 -29.60 -12.68 -32.26
N PHE A 247 -28.99 -13.01 -33.41
CA PHE A 247 -28.95 -12.11 -34.56
C PHE A 247 -29.92 -12.53 -35.66
N ASN A 248 -30.09 -13.83 -35.91
CA ASN A 248 -30.87 -14.35 -37.05
C ASN A 248 -32.24 -14.95 -36.70
N GLN A 249 -32.71 -14.76 -35.47
CA GLN A 249 -34.07 -15.08 -35.05
C GLN A 249 -34.78 -13.84 -34.48
N PRO A 250 -36.13 -13.81 -34.48
CA PRO A 250 -36.90 -12.75 -33.85
C PRO A 250 -36.52 -12.54 -32.37
N CYS A 251 -36.09 -11.33 -32.02
CA CYS A 251 -35.71 -10.96 -30.66
C CYS A 251 -36.93 -10.46 -29.86
N ALA A 252 -37.34 -11.18 -28.82
CA ALA A 252 -38.48 -10.79 -27.98
C ALA A 252 -38.30 -9.41 -27.31
N GLY A 253 -37.07 -9.07 -26.90
CA GLY A 253 -36.72 -7.77 -26.32
C GLY A 253 -36.78 -6.58 -27.29
N PHE A 254 -37.04 -6.86 -28.58
CA PHE A 254 -37.21 -5.89 -29.66
C PHE A 254 -38.47 -6.21 -30.50
N HIS A 255 -39.54 -6.69 -29.85
CA HIS A 255 -40.84 -6.92 -30.51
C HIS A 255 -40.78 -7.81 -31.77
N GLY A 256 -39.88 -8.79 -31.77
CA GLY A 256 -39.72 -9.73 -32.89
C GLY A 256 -38.76 -9.27 -33.98
N LEU A 257 -38.03 -8.16 -33.77
CA LEU A 257 -36.98 -7.71 -34.70
C LEU A 257 -35.93 -8.80 -34.92
N ASN A 258 -35.56 -9.04 -36.17
CA ASN A 258 -34.42 -9.86 -36.56
C ASN A 258 -33.27 -8.94 -36.97
N PHE A 259 -32.19 -8.91 -36.17
CA PHE A 259 -31.07 -7.97 -36.38
C PHE A 259 -30.36 -8.20 -37.71
N ALA A 260 -30.10 -9.46 -38.08
CA ALA A 260 -29.41 -9.82 -39.31
C ALA A 260 -30.24 -9.48 -40.56
N GLU A 261 -31.55 -9.64 -40.50
CA GLU A 261 -32.45 -9.26 -41.61
C GLU A 261 -32.61 -7.74 -41.73
N THR A 262 -32.71 -7.03 -40.59
CA THR A 262 -33.00 -5.59 -40.58
C THR A 262 -31.76 -4.76 -40.93
N PHE A 263 -30.63 -5.06 -40.31
CA PHE A 263 -29.42 -4.22 -40.40
C PHE A 263 -28.33 -4.82 -41.30
N GLY A 264 -28.52 -6.04 -41.80
CA GLY A 264 -27.57 -6.70 -42.70
C GLY A 264 -26.15 -6.72 -42.13
N ARG A 265 -25.23 -6.03 -42.81
CA ARG A 265 -23.81 -5.98 -42.44
C ARG A 265 -23.54 -5.28 -41.11
N GLU A 266 -24.44 -4.44 -40.62
CA GLU A 266 -24.27 -3.70 -39.36
C GLU A 266 -24.98 -4.38 -38.18
N ALA A 267 -25.50 -5.60 -38.37
CA ALA A 267 -26.30 -6.30 -37.36
C ALA A 267 -25.59 -6.46 -36.01
N PHE A 268 -24.28 -6.66 -36.00
CA PHE A 268 -23.52 -6.77 -34.77
C PHE A 268 -23.45 -5.43 -34.04
N SER A 269 -23.03 -4.36 -34.71
CA SER A 269 -22.98 -3.02 -34.12
C SER A 269 -24.35 -2.53 -33.60
N TRP A 270 -25.43 -2.80 -34.33
CA TRP A 270 -26.79 -2.43 -33.92
C TRP A 270 -27.30 -3.22 -32.75
N ARG A 271 -26.90 -4.49 -32.60
CA ARG A 271 -27.21 -5.23 -31.40
C ARG A 271 -26.47 -4.70 -30.18
N ILE A 272 -25.18 -4.37 -30.32
CA ILE A 272 -24.43 -3.70 -29.25
C ILE A 272 -25.10 -2.38 -28.86
N ARG A 273 -25.41 -1.51 -29.84
CA ARG A 273 -26.01 -0.20 -29.60
C ARG A 273 -27.44 -0.27 -29.06
N GLY A 274 -28.30 -0.98 -29.77
CA GLY A 274 -29.72 -1.05 -29.50
C GLY A 274 -30.01 -1.79 -28.20
N GLN A 275 -29.37 -2.94 -27.98
CA GLN A 275 -29.64 -3.80 -26.84
C GLN A 275 -28.63 -3.60 -25.70
N LEU A 276 -27.34 -3.86 -25.93
CA LEU A 276 -26.37 -3.97 -24.84
C LEU A 276 -26.08 -2.61 -24.19
N LEU A 277 -25.84 -1.55 -24.96
CA LEU A 277 -25.66 -0.19 -24.43
C LEU A 277 -26.91 0.31 -23.71
N ARG A 278 -28.09 0.00 -24.25
CA ARG A 278 -29.36 0.34 -23.61
C ARG A 278 -29.50 -0.35 -22.25
N ASP A 279 -29.25 -1.65 -22.19
CA ASP A 279 -29.59 -2.47 -21.03
C ASP A 279 -28.49 -2.48 -19.95
N ILE A 280 -27.20 -2.43 -20.34
CA ILE A 280 -26.05 -2.38 -19.43
C ILE A 280 -25.67 -0.93 -19.07
N GLY A 281 -25.81 0.01 -20.01
CA GLY A 281 -25.64 1.44 -19.74
C GLY A 281 -24.18 1.95 -19.68
N ALA A 282 -23.19 1.14 -20.07
CA ALA A 282 -21.77 1.55 -20.09
C ALA A 282 -21.42 2.44 -21.30
N CYS A 283 -22.17 3.53 -21.45
CA CYS A 283 -22.03 4.53 -22.50
C CYS A 283 -20.85 5.48 -22.26
N LEU A 284 -20.32 6.05 -23.34
CA LEU A 284 -19.22 7.02 -23.29
C LEU A 284 -19.73 8.45 -23.04
N SER A 285 -19.04 9.20 -22.17
CA SER A 285 -19.31 10.63 -21.95
C SER A 285 -19.01 11.48 -23.19
N PRO A 286 -19.90 12.40 -23.62
CA PRO A 286 -19.64 13.30 -24.74
C PRO A 286 -18.38 14.16 -24.54
N PHE A 287 -18.06 14.52 -23.30
CA PHE A 287 -16.80 15.21 -22.97
C PHE A 287 -15.57 14.34 -23.28
N ASN A 288 -15.60 13.06 -22.93
CA ASN A 288 -14.52 12.13 -23.25
C ASN A 288 -14.45 11.89 -24.77
N SER A 289 -15.60 11.78 -25.44
CA SER A 289 -15.66 11.69 -26.91
C SER A 289 -14.91 12.86 -27.57
N GLN A 290 -15.09 14.08 -27.05
CA GLN A 290 -14.35 15.23 -27.56
C GLN A 290 -12.85 15.15 -27.32
N GLN A 291 -12.42 14.67 -26.15
CA GLN A 291 -11.00 14.43 -25.89
C GLN A 291 -10.41 13.37 -26.84
N PHE A 292 -11.18 12.33 -27.18
CA PHE A 292 -10.76 11.34 -28.17
C PHE A 292 -10.72 11.88 -29.60
N ILE A 293 -11.61 12.80 -29.98
CA ILE A 293 -11.53 13.50 -31.27
C ILE A 293 -10.20 14.25 -31.37
N VAL A 294 -9.83 15.02 -30.35
CA VAL A 294 -8.55 15.75 -30.30
C VAL A 294 -7.36 14.78 -30.36
N GLY A 295 -7.45 13.64 -29.66
CA GLY A 295 -6.46 12.57 -29.75
C GLY A 295 -6.32 12.03 -31.18
N LEU A 296 -7.42 11.64 -31.81
CA LEU A 296 -7.46 11.07 -33.15
C LEU A 296 -6.85 11.98 -34.21
N GLU A 297 -7.06 13.30 -34.12
CA GLU A 297 -6.53 14.26 -35.09
C GLU A 297 -5.00 14.25 -35.19
N THR A 298 -4.30 13.80 -34.13
CA THR A 298 -2.83 13.73 -34.06
C THR A 298 -2.31 12.29 -33.98
N LEU A 299 -3.16 11.29 -34.16
CA LEU A 299 -2.82 9.89 -33.93
C LEU A 299 -1.62 9.42 -34.75
N SER A 300 -1.64 9.60 -36.08
CA SER A 300 -0.52 9.18 -36.94
C SER A 300 0.81 9.83 -36.53
N LEU A 301 0.80 11.15 -36.30
CA LEU A 301 1.99 11.92 -35.94
C LEU A 301 2.61 11.44 -34.62
N ARG A 302 1.76 11.18 -33.62
CA ARG A 302 2.22 10.63 -32.33
C ARG A 302 2.74 9.21 -32.50
N CYS A 303 2.01 8.35 -33.21
CA CYS A 303 2.41 6.97 -33.45
C CYS A 303 3.74 6.86 -34.20
N GLU A 304 3.99 7.71 -35.20
CA GLU A 304 5.28 7.78 -35.88
C GLU A 304 6.42 8.11 -34.91
N ARG A 305 6.25 9.16 -34.10
CA ARG A 305 7.26 9.55 -33.11
C ARG A 305 7.47 8.46 -32.05
N HIS A 306 6.38 7.85 -31.56
CA HIS A 306 6.45 6.72 -30.66
C HIS A 306 7.30 5.60 -31.26
N ALA A 307 6.98 5.11 -32.47
CA ALA A 307 7.72 4.04 -33.12
C ALA A 307 9.19 4.39 -33.37
N GLN A 308 9.48 5.61 -33.82
CA GLN A 308 10.84 6.13 -34.01
C GLN A 308 11.64 6.08 -32.70
N ASN A 309 11.06 6.58 -31.61
CA ASN A 309 11.69 6.56 -30.30
C ASN A 309 11.87 5.13 -29.79
N THR A 310 10.88 4.25 -29.93
CA THR A 310 10.93 2.87 -29.44
C THR A 310 12.02 2.06 -30.13
N ILE A 311 12.13 2.10 -31.46
CA ILE A 311 13.19 1.34 -32.16
C ILE A 311 14.58 1.91 -31.87
N ALA A 312 14.72 3.23 -31.77
CA ALA A 312 15.98 3.87 -31.42
C ALA A 312 16.43 3.51 -29.99
N LEU A 313 15.48 3.47 -29.04
CA LEU A 313 15.74 3.08 -27.66
C LEU A 313 16.06 1.60 -27.55
N ALA A 314 15.31 0.73 -28.23
CA ALA A 314 15.54 -0.72 -28.24
C ALA A 314 16.95 -1.07 -28.71
N ARG A 315 17.38 -0.51 -29.85
CA ARG A 315 18.75 -0.70 -30.39
C ARG A 315 19.83 -0.18 -29.44
N TRP A 316 19.58 0.96 -28.81
CA TRP A 316 20.53 1.50 -27.83
C TRP A 316 20.64 0.60 -26.60
N LEU A 317 19.52 0.11 -26.06
CA LEU A 317 19.48 -0.83 -24.94
C LEU A 317 20.20 -2.16 -25.26
N GLU A 318 20.10 -2.68 -26.49
CA GLU A 318 20.82 -3.91 -26.90
C GLU A 318 22.35 -3.77 -26.77
N THR A 319 22.87 -2.56 -26.96
CA THR A 319 24.32 -2.29 -26.84
C THR A 319 24.74 -1.94 -25.40
N HIS A 320 23.78 -1.76 -24.49
CA HIS A 320 24.05 -1.20 -23.18
C HIS A 320 24.56 -2.26 -22.20
N LYS A 321 25.77 -2.06 -21.65
CA LYS A 321 26.48 -3.04 -20.81
C LYS A 321 25.74 -3.53 -19.56
N ASN A 322 24.75 -2.78 -19.07
CA ASN A 322 23.95 -3.12 -17.88
C ASN A 322 22.62 -3.79 -18.23
N VAL A 323 22.32 -3.96 -19.51
CA VAL A 323 21.11 -4.65 -19.98
C VAL A 323 21.49 -6.10 -20.32
N VAL A 324 20.62 -7.04 -19.96
CA VAL A 324 20.81 -8.48 -20.18
C VAL A 324 20.18 -8.91 -21.50
N TRP A 325 19.00 -8.39 -21.79
CA TRP A 325 18.21 -8.70 -22.99
C TRP A 325 17.26 -7.55 -23.28
N VAL A 326 16.82 -7.44 -24.53
CA VAL A 326 15.77 -6.52 -24.99
C VAL A 326 14.75 -7.32 -25.78
N SER A 327 13.47 -7.07 -25.54
CA SER A 327 12.36 -7.66 -26.29
C SER A 327 11.51 -6.54 -26.89
N TYR A 328 11.57 -6.43 -28.21
CA TYR A 328 10.75 -5.53 -29.01
C TYR A 328 10.51 -6.16 -30.40
N PRO A 329 9.26 -6.29 -30.89
CA PRO A 329 9.00 -6.99 -32.14
C PRO A 329 9.59 -6.32 -33.39
N GLY A 330 10.03 -5.07 -33.28
CA GLY A 330 10.75 -4.37 -34.35
C GLY A 330 12.25 -4.69 -34.45
N LEU A 331 12.79 -5.52 -33.54
CA LEU A 331 14.18 -5.96 -33.61
C LEU A 331 14.32 -7.27 -34.42
N PRO A 332 15.33 -7.41 -35.32
CA PRO A 332 15.49 -8.60 -36.16
C PRO A 332 15.69 -9.93 -35.42
N ASN A 333 16.14 -9.89 -34.17
CA ASN A 333 16.33 -11.06 -33.31
C ASN A 333 15.07 -11.45 -32.52
N HIS A 334 13.99 -10.69 -32.62
CA HIS A 334 12.74 -11.02 -31.94
C HIS A 334 12.06 -12.22 -32.63
N PRO A 335 11.55 -13.22 -31.89
CA PRO A 335 10.96 -14.43 -32.47
C PRO A 335 9.80 -14.16 -33.46
N HIS A 336 9.10 -13.04 -33.27
CA HIS A 336 7.97 -12.63 -34.12
C HIS A 336 8.30 -11.48 -35.08
N TYR A 337 9.58 -11.22 -35.39
CA TYR A 337 9.98 -10.11 -36.27
C TYR A 337 9.29 -10.15 -37.63
N GLU A 338 9.27 -11.31 -38.29
CA GLU A 338 8.65 -11.46 -39.62
C GLU A 338 7.13 -11.18 -39.60
N LEU A 339 6.42 -11.67 -38.58
CA LEU A 339 5.00 -11.37 -38.39
C LEU A 339 4.76 -9.90 -38.07
N ALA A 340 5.65 -9.28 -37.30
CA ALA A 340 5.61 -7.83 -37.05
C ALA A 340 5.83 -7.03 -38.34
N GLN A 341 6.75 -7.41 -39.22
CA GLN A 341 6.92 -6.74 -40.52
C GLN A 341 5.68 -6.88 -41.42
N LYS A 342 5.00 -8.04 -41.36
CA LYS A 342 3.76 -8.30 -42.11
C LYS A 342 2.58 -7.46 -41.59
N TYR A 343 2.30 -7.52 -40.29
CA TYR A 343 1.07 -6.97 -39.70
C TYR A 343 1.23 -5.57 -39.11
N LEU A 344 2.46 -5.11 -38.88
CA LEU A 344 2.77 -3.81 -38.27
C LEU A 344 3.67 -2.94 -39.18
N PRO A 345 3.30 -2.71 -40.45
CA PRO A 345 4.19 -2.11 -41.46
C PRO A 345 4.60 -0.65 -41.15
N ARG A 346 3.93 0.02 -40.22
CA ARG A 346 4.21 1.41 -39.80
C ARG A 346 4.99 1.51 -38.48
N GLY A 347 5.52 0.39 -37.99
CA GLY A 347 6.26 0.29 -36.74
C GLY A 347 5.61 -0.70 -35.77
N ALA A 348 6.45 -1.40 -35.00
CA ALA A 348 6.01 -2.50 -34.14
C ALA A 348 5.46 -2.03 -32.78
N GLY A 349 4.63 -0.99 -32.78
CA GLY A 349 4.08 -0.38 -31.57
C GLY A 349 5.13 0.41 -30.75
N ALA A 350 4.72 0.82 -29.55
CA ALA A 350 5.46 1.76 -28.70
C ALA A 350 5.88 1.19 -27.33
N VAL A 351 5.83 -0.13 -27.17
CA VAL A 351 6.14 -0.78 -25.90
C VAL A 351 7.29 -1.76 -26.12
N LEU A 352 8.28 -1.70 -25.25
CA LEU A 352 9.40 -2.65 -25.22
C LEU A 352 9.63 -3.16 -23.80
N MET A 353 10.32 -4.29 -23.70
CA MET A 353 10.84 -4.78 -22.43
C MET A 353 12.35 -4.93 -22.49
N PHE A 354 13.00 -4.80 -21.35
CA PHE A 354 14.40 -5.16 -21.21
C PHE A 354 14.68 -5.69 -19.81
N GLY A 355 15.69 -6.55 -19.69
CA GLY A 355 16.18 -7.06 -18.42
C GLY A 355 17.37 -6.25 -17.93
N ILE A 356 17.36 -5.77 -16.69
CA ILE A 356 18.49 -5.07 -16.07
C ILE A 356 19.41 -6.04 -15.30
N LYS A 357 20.73 -5.86 -15.37
CA LYS A 357 21.66 -6.60 -14.50
C LYS A 357 21.42 -6.24 -13.04
N GLY A 358 21.37 -7.26 -12.19
CA GLY A 358 21.12 -7.12 -10.75
C GLY A 358 19.74 -7.56 -10.28
N GLY A 359 18.90 -8.12 -11.18
CA GLY A 359 17.63 -8.74 -10.80
C GLY A 359 16.56 -7.75 -10.32
N ALA A 360 15.65 -8.23 -9.47
CA ALA A 360 14.51 -7.46 -8.97
C ALA A 360 14.93 -6.17 -8.25
N ASP A 361 15.96 -6.22 -7.41
CA ASP A 361 16.41 -5.06 -6.64
C ASP A 361 16.92 -3.94 -7.55
N ALA A 362 17.64 -4.29 -8.62
CA ALA A 362 18.10 -3.33 -9.61
C ALA A 362 16.94 -2.81 -10.47
N GLY A 363 15.97 -3.67 -10.82
CA GLY A 363 14.78 -3.27 -11.56
C GLY A 363 13.92 -2.26 -10.81
N GLU A 364 13.67 -2.51 -9.52
CA GLU A 364 12.91 -1.62 -8.65
C GLU A 364 13.63 -0.28 -8.46
N GLN A 365 14.93 -0.31 -8.15
CA GLN A 365 15.73 0.91 -8.04
C GLN A 365 15.82 1.69 -9.35
N LEU A 366 15.84 1.03 -10.50
CA LEU A 366 15.90 1.72 -11.79
C LEU A 366 14.64 2.57 -12.00
N VAL A 367 13.48 1.97 -11.74
CA VAL A 367 12.20 2.66 -11.91
C VAL A 367 12.03 3.78 -10.88
N ASP A 368 12.43 3.57 -9.63
CA ASP A 368 12.30 4.57 -8.57
C ASP A 368 13.25 5.78 -8.73
N ASN A 369 14.35 5.61 -9.46
CA ASN A 369 15.35 6.65 -9.65
C ASN A 369 15.16 7.50 -10.91
N PHE A 370 14.19 7.18 -11.78
CA PHE A 370 13.83 8.03 -12.91
C PHE A 370 13.43 9.44 -12.45
N LYS A 371 13.75 10.44 -13.27
CA LYS A 371 13.44 11.86 -13.01
C LYS A 371 12.41 12.42 -13.98
N MET A 372 12.33 11.85 -15.17
CA MET A 372 11.39 12.23 -16.21
C MET A 372 10.39 11.09 -16.48
N ILE A 373 10.90 9.87 -16.64
CA ILE A 373 10.07 8.69 -16.92
C ILE A 373 9.17 8.40 -15.73
N SER A 374 7.87 8.30 -16.00
CA SER A 374 6.86 8.13 -14.95
C SER A 374 6.67 6.67 -14.56
N ASN A 375 6.74 6.36 -13.27
CA ASN A 375 6.40 5.04 -12.74
C ASN A 375 4.87 4.88 -12.67
N ASN A 376 4.27 4.18 -13.63
CA ASN A 376 2.85 3.80 -13.57
C ASN A 376 2.55 2.58 -14.45
N ALA A 377 1.39 1.96 -14.22
CA ALA A 377 0.95 0.79 -14.96
C ALA A 377 0.28 1.10 -16.33
N GLY A 378 0.22 2.39 -16.71
CA GLY A 378 -0.33 2.85 -17.98
C GLY A 378 0.56 2.56 -19.19
N PHE A 379 -0.01 2.73 -20.38
CA PHE A 379 0.71 2.67 -21.66
C PHE A 379 -0.01 3.55 -22.69
N GLY A 380 0.71 4.00 -23.72
CA GLY A 380 0.16 4.80 -24.83
C GLY A 380 -0.15 6.27 -24.52
N ASP A 381 0.43 6.85 -23.46
CA ASP A 381 0.48 8.30 -23.24
C ASP A 381 1.65 8.92 -24.02
N ALA A 382 1.57 10.21 -24.32
CA ALA A 382 2.63 11.02 -24.88
C ALA A 382 3.91 11.04 -24.01
N LYS A 383 3.77 10.81 -22.70
CA LYS A 383 4.91 10.74 -21.77
C LYS A 383 5.38 9.30 -21.65
N THR A 384 6.69 9.12 -21.59
CA THR A 384 7.32 7.82 -21.37
C THR A 384 6.97 7.32 -19.97
N THR A 385 6.47 6.09 -19.90
CA THR A 385 6.16 5.42 -18.64
C THR A 385 6.94 4.12 -18.51
N ALA A 386 7.33 3.80 -17.28
CA ALA A 386 8.02 2.58 -16.94
C ALA A 386 7.30 1.84 -15.82
N GLN A 387 7.49 0.52 -15.81
CA GLN A 387 7.02 -0.32 -14.72
C GLN A 387 7.97 -1.50 -14.53
N HIS A 388 8.26 -1.83 -13.28
CA HIS A 388 8.93 -3.06 -12.90
C HIS A 388 7.88 -4.14 -12.58
N SER A 389 7.53 -4.96 -13.57
CA SER A 389 6.39 -5.88 -13.52
C SER A 389 6.44 -6.88 -12.36
N TRP A 390 7.66 -7.32 -11.98
CA TRP A 390 7.89 -8.30 -10.90
C TRP A 390 7.45 -7.80 -9.52
N SER A 391 7.80 -6.56 -9.18
CA SER A 391 7.53 -5.97 -7.86
C SER A 391 6.27 -5.11 -7.80
N THR A 392 5.55 -4.96 -8.92
CA THR A 392 4.32 -4.15 -9.01
C THR A 392 3.12 -4.99 -9.44
N THR A 393 2.74 -4.99 -10.73
CA THR A 393 1.47 -5.60 -11.20
C THR A 393 1.37 -7.10 -10.96
N HIS A 394 2.49 -7.82 -10.88
CA HIS A 394 2.50 -9.25 -10.61
C HIS A 394 2.99 -9.56 -9.19
N LYS A 395 3.14 -8.56 -8.31
CA LYS A 395 3.60 -8.77 -6.93
C LYS A 395 2.82 -9.85 -6.16
N PRO A 396 1.46 -9.92 -6.25
CA PRO A 396 0.68 -10.90 -5.50
C PRO A 396 0.89 -12.37 -5.91
N MET A 397 1.48 -12.63 -7.08
CA MET A 397 1.66 -14.00 -7.62
C MET A 397 2.87 -14.70 -7.01
N LEU A 398 2.90 -16.03 -7.02
CA LEU A 398 4.08 -16.79 -6.62
C LEU A 398 5.22 -16.57 -7.63
N PRO A 399 6.50 -16.59 -7.21
CA PRO A 399 7.64 -16.36 -8.10
C PRO A 399 7.64 -17.23 -9.36
N GLN A 400 7.28 -18.51 -9.23
CA GLN A 400 7.24 -19.44 -10.37
C GLN A 400 6.14 -19.08 -11.37
N GLU A 401 4.95 -18.69 -10.90
CA GLU A 401 3.84 -18.29 -11.76
C GLU A 401 4.17 -17.04 -12.58
N LYS A 402 4.91 -16.08 -11.98
CA LYS A 402 5.41 -14.90 -12.70
C LYS A 402 6.33 -15.30 -13.85
N ILE A 403 7.28 -16.20 -13.57
CA ILE A 403 8.24 -16.69 -14.57
C ILE A 403 7.51 -17.43 -15.70
N ASP A 404 6.55 -18.28 -15.37
CA ASP A 404 5.76 -19.05 -16.34
C ASP A 404 4.94 -18.12 -17.27
N LEU A 405 4.48 -16.98 -16.76
CA LEU A 405 3.85 -15.91 -17.54
C LEU A 405 4.85 -15.06 -18.35
N GLY A 406 6.14 -15.27 -18.20
CA GLY A 406 7.21 -14.52 -18.88
C GLY A 406 7.65 -13.25 -18.14
N VAL A 407 7.28 -13.08 -16.86
CA VAL A 407 7.69 -11.94 -16.02
C VAL A 407 8.92 -12.31 -15.21
N ALA A 408 10.09 -12.01 -15.75
CA ALA A 408 11.37 -12.24 -15.08
C ALA A 408 11.64 -11.19 -13.97
N PRO A 409 12.42 -11.54 -12.93
CA PRO A 409 12.76 -10.61 -11.84
C PRO A 409 13.40 -9.31 -12.29
N GLU A 410 14.16 -9.31 -13.37
CA GLU A 410 14.85 -8.14 -13.90
C GLU A 410 14.04 -7.31 -14.91
N MET A 411 12.82 -7.75 -15.25
CA MET A 411 12.06 -7.22 -16.37
C MET A 411 11.52 -5.81 -16.09
N ILE A 412 11.93 -4.86 -16.93
CA ILE A 412 11.34 -3.53 -17.02
C ILE A 412 10.47 -3.47 -18.28
N ARG A 413 9.23 -3.01 -18.13
CA ARG A 413 8.35 -2.65 -19.26
C ARG A 413 8.39 -1.14 -19.45
N LEU A 414 8.67 -0.69 -20.66
CA LEU A 414 8.62 0.72 -21.07
C LEU A 414 7.54 0.95 -22.12
N SER A 415 6.63 1.89 -21.86
CA SER A 415 5.80 2.52 -22.89
C SER A 415 6.49 3.81 -23.29
N VAL A 416 7.12 3.81 -24.46
CA VAL A 416 7.97 4.92 -24.91
C VAL A 416 7.09 6.06 -25.41
N GLY A 417 7.31 7.26 -24.89
CA GLY A 417 6.59 8.48 -25.23
C GLY A 417 7.14 9.19 -26.47
N ILE A 418 6.77 10.47 -26.61
CA ILE A 418 7.16 11.35 -27.72
C ILE A 418 8.19 12.42 -27.32
N GLU A 419 8.80 12.29 -26.14
CA GLU A 419 9.93 13.13 -25.73
C GLU A 419 11.12 13.02 -26.70
N HIS A 420 12.10 13.90 -26.56
CA HIS A 420 13.35 13.75 -27.30
C HIS A 420 14.05 12.46 -26.86
N ILE A 421 14.50 11.65 -27.84
CA ILE A 421 15.06 10.32 -27.55
C ILE A 421 16.28 10.37 -26.64
N ASP A 422 17.10 11.41 -26.73
CA ASP A 422 18.30 11.54 -25.90
C ASP A 422 17.96 11.86 -24.45
N ASP A 423 16.85 12.54 -24.17
CA ASP A 423 16.39 12.79 -22.80
C ASP A 423 15.86 11.50 -22.15
N ILE A 424 15.20 10.64 -22.94
CA ILE A 424 14.77 9.31 -22.48
C ILE A 424 15.98 8.45 -22.14
N LYS A 425 16.99 8.39 -23.03
CA LYS A 425 18.24 7.66 -22.78
C LYS A 425 18.97 8.21 -21.57
N TYR A 426 19.10 9.52 -21.46
CA TYR A 426 19.76 10.19 -20.34
C TYR A 426 19.09 9.84 -19.00
N ASP A 427 17.76 9.85 -18.93
CA ASP A 427 17.05 9.49 -17.69
C ASP A 427 17.26 8.03 -17.30
N ILE A 428 17.38 7.14 -18.29
CA ILE A 428 17.75 5.74 -18.06
C ILE A 428 19.20 5.62 -17.58
N GLU A 429 20.15 6.29 -18.23
CA GLU A 429 21.56 6.28 -17.85
C GLU A 429 21.80 6.83 -16.45
N GLN A 430 21.20 7.97 -16.09
CA GLN A 430 21.37 8.56 -14.76
C GLN A 430 20.81 7.64 -13.67
N SER A 431 19.70 6.96 -13.96
CA SER A 431 19.10 6.00 -13.04
C SER A 431 20.01 4.78 -12.85
N MET A 432 20.54 4.22 -13.95
CA MET A 432 21.52 3.12 -13.91
C MET A 432 22.82 3.51 -13.18
N ALA A 433 23.31 4.74 -13.35
CA ALA A 433 24.53 5.22 -12.69
C ALA A 433 24.39 5.23 -11.16
N LYS A 434 23.21 5.58 -10.63
CA LYS A 434 22.94 5.54 -9.18
C LYS A 434 22.94 4.13 -8.60
N ILE A 435 22.41 3.16 -9.36
CA ILE A 435 22.46 1.74 -8.98
C ILE A 435 23.92 1.29 -8.85
N ILE A 436 24.75 1.62 -9.85
CA ILE A 436 26.18 1.26 -9.84
C ILE A 436 26.92 1.96 -8.69
N GLN A 437 26.68 3.25 -8.46
CA GLN A 437 27.33 3.97 -7.37
C GLN A 437 27.02 3.35 -6.00
N ARG A 438 25.76 2.95 -5.78
CA ARG A 438 25.37 2.21 -4.57
C ARG A 438 26.06 0.84 -4.49
N GLN A 439 26.11 0.09 -5.58
CA GLN A 439 26.78 -1.20 -5.64
C GLN A 439 28.30 -1.10 -5.41
N CYS A 440 28.95 -0.03 -5.90
CA CYS A 440 30.35 0.28 -5.64
C CYS A 440 30.60 0.67 -4.18
N LEU A 441 29.72 1.47 -3.58
CA LEU A 441 29.79 1.80 -2.16
C LEU A 441 29.61 0.54 -1.29
N SER A 442 28.68 -0.36 -1.64
CA SER A 442 28.49 -1.65 -0.94
C SER A 442 29.60 -2.67 -1.22
N SER A 443 30.24 -2.65 -2.39
CA SER A 443 31.33 -3.60 -2.71
C SER A 443 32.67 -3.15 -2.14
N SER A 444 32.89 -1.85 -1.96
CA SER A 444 34.04 -1.31 -1.20
C SER A 444 33.99 -1.65 0.30
N SER A 445 32.81 -2.00 0.83
CA SER A 445 32.65 -2.53 2.20
C SER A 445 32.68 -4.08 2.29
N ASN A 446 32.77 -4.80 1.17
CA ASN A 446 32.59 -6.27 1.13
C ASN A 446 33.89 -7.10 1.17
N ALA A 447 34.99 -6.53 1.65
CA ALA A 447 36.17 -7.31 2.06
C ALA A 447 36.09 -7.75 3.54
N SER A 448 34.97 -8.31 3.98
CA SER A 448 34.91 -9.29 5.09
C SER A 448 33.51 -9.91 5.14
N THR A 449 33.44 -11.21 5.41
CA THR A 449 32.20 -11.98 5.60
C THR A 449 31.27 -11.29 6.61
N SER A 450 30.09 -10.84 6.15
CA SER A 450 29.30 -9.84 6.86
C SER A 450 28.66 -10.34 8.15
N ARG A 451 29.12 -9.78 9.27
CA ARG A 451 28.34 -9.59 10.49
C ARG A 451 27.57 -8.28 10.30
N HIS A 452 26.26 -8.29 10.46
CA HIS A 452 25.47 -7.06 10.35
C HIS A 452 25.42 -6.40 11.73
N ALA A 453 25.92 -5.17 11.84
CA ALA A 453 25.62 -4.29 12.95
C ALA A 453 24.23 -3.70 12.72
N VAL A 454 23.30 -3.96 13.65
CA VAL A 454 21.94 -3.43 13.57
C VAL A 454 21.83 -2.32 14.61
N PRO A 455 21.51 -1.07 14.20
CA PRO A 455 21.23 0.00 15.16
C PRO A 455 20.10 -0.43 16.09
N LEU A 456 20.21 -0.17 17.40
CA LEU A 456 19.21 -0.59 18.39
C LEU A 456 17.78 -0.12 18.03
N THR A 457 17.65 1.04 17.37
CA THR A 457 16.38 1.57 16.86
C THR A 457 15.75 0.71 15.75
N THR A 458 16.57 0.12 14.89
CA THR A 458 16.12 -0.78 13.80
C THR A 458 15.72 -2.14 14.37
N LEU A 459 16.43 -2.60 15.40
CA LEU A 459 16.11 -3.85 16.09
C LEU A 459 14.76 -3.80 16.83
N ILE A 460 14.40 -2.67 17.46
CA ILE A 460 13.07 -2.49 18.09
C ILE A 460 11.92 -2.65 17.07
N VAL A 461 12.11 -2.13 15.85
CA VAL A 461 11.12 -2.25 14.76
C VAL A 461 11.08 -3.69 14.23
N MET A 462 12.24 -4.31 13.98
CA MET A 462 12.33 -5.70 13.53
C MET A 462 11.79 -6.70 14.56
N LEU A 463 11.95 -6.46 15.87
CA LEU A 463 11.37 -7.28 16.94
C LEU A 463 9.85 -7.20 16.98
N SER A 464 9.31 -6.01 16.68
CA SER A 464 7.87 -5.78 16.61
C SER A 464 7.26 -6.46 15.38
N GLU A 465 7.96 -6.44 14.24
CA GLU A 465 7.61 -7.17 13.01
C GLU A 465 7.75 -8.69 13.17
N PHE A 466 8.83 -9.17 13.78
CA PHE A 466 9.07 -10.58 14.04
C PHE A 466 8.03 -11.20 14.99
N TYR A 467 7.58 -10.45 16.00
CA TYR A 467 6.52 -10.91 16.90
C TYR A 467 5.17 -11.09 16.18
N ILE A 468 4.91 -10.27 15.15
CA ILE A 468 3.73 -10.41 14.28
C ILE A 468 3.86 -11.66 13.40
N ASP A 469 5.02 -11.87 12.78
CA ASP A 469 5.27 -13.05 11.92
C ASP A 469 5.31 -14.37 12.71
N TYR A 470 5.87 -14.37 13.92
CA TYR A 470 5.90 -15.55 14.80
C TYR A 470 4.51 -15.89 15.36
N ALA A 471 3.72 -14.88 15.76
CA ALA A 471 2.33 -15.07 16.19
C ALA A 471 1.43 -15.54 15.02
N ALA A 472 1.72 -15.12 13.79
CA ALA A 472 1.05 -15.59 12.57
C ALA A 472 1.50 -17.00 12.15
N GLY A 473 2.73 -17.41 12.48
CA GLY A 473 3.33 -18.67 12.01
C GLY A 473 3.17 -19.90 12.92
N GLN A 474 2.96 -19.73 14.23
CA GLN A 474 2.95 -20.85 15.20
C GLN A 474 1.58 -21.20 15.83
N ALA A 475 0.48 -20.52 15.46
CA ALA A 475 -0.84 -20.89 15.95
C ALA A 475 -1.76 -21.32 14.80
N ALA A 476 -2.12 -22.60 14.80
CA ALA A 476 -3.38 -23.01 14.18
C ALA A 476 -4.49 -22.10 14.72
N LEU A 477 -5.21 -21.47 13.78
CA LEU A 477 -6.28 -20.49 13.97
C LEU A 477 -7.43 -21.04 14.82
N SER A 478 -7.29 -21.01 16.15
CA SER A 478 -8.39 -21.26 17.10
C SER A 478 -8.26 -20.56 18.46
N ASP A 479 -7.20 -19.77 18.70
CA ASP A 479 -7.02 -19.03 19.97
C ASP A 479 -7.30 -17.51 19.81
N PRO A 480 -8.40 -16.99 20.40
CA PRO A 480 -8.77 -15.57 20.42
C PRO A 480 -7.67 -14.63 20.93
N TYR A 481 -6.79 -15.13 21.81
CA TYR A 481 -5.75 -14.32 22.43
C TYR A 481 -4.63 -13.97 21.45
N ALA A 482 -4.35 -14.83 20.47
CA ALA A 482 -3.31 -14.57 19.47
C ALA A 482 -3.69 -13.42 18.52
N LEU A 483 -4.98 -13.31 18.18
CA LEU A 483 -5.50 -12.30 17.26
C LEU A 483 -5.51 -10.89 17.89
N ALA A 484 -5.93 -10.78 19.15
CA ALA A 484 -5.88 -9.52 19.90
C ALA A 484 -4.44 -8.98 20.09
N VAL A 485 -3.47 -9.89 20.20
CA VAL A 485 -2.04 -9.58 20.31
C VAL A 485 -1.46 -9.05 19.00
N ILE A 486 -1.88 -9.60 17.85
CA ILE A 486 -1.47 -9.14 16.51
C ILE A 486 -2.00 -7.72 16.22
N ILE A 487 -3.28 -7.46 16.49
CA ILE A 487 -3.93 -6.16 16.27
C ILE A 487 -3.29 -5.05 17.11
N SER A 488 -2.98 -5.37 18.37
CA SER A 488 -2.32 -4.47 19.31
C SER A 488 -0.91 -4.10 18.84
N SER A 489 -0.16 -5.06 18.28
CA SER A 489 1.22 -4.89 17.80
C SER A 489 1.34 -4.01 16.56
N LEU A 490 0.33 -4.00 15.67
CA LEU A 490 0.29 -3.15 14.48
C LEU A 490 0.06 -1.66 14.81
N MET A 491 -0.75 -1.33 15.84
CA MET A 491 -0.94 0.07 16.28
C MET A 491 0.32 0.66 16.92
N VAL A 492 1.18 -0.18 17.47
CA VAL A 492 2.41 0.20 18.19
C VAL A 492 3.51 0.62 17.25
N LEU A 493 3.65 -0.03 16.10
CA LEU A 493 4.61 0.36 15.06
C LEU A 493 4.40 1.81 14.64
N GLY A 494 3.14 2.26 14.56
CA GLY A 494 2.80 3.65 14.25
C GLY A 494 3.14 4.62 15.39
N VAL A 495 2.74 4.32 16.62
CA VAL A 495 2.84 5.26 17.76
C VAL A 495 4.26 5.32 18.34
N SER A 496 4.93 4.19 18.51
CA SER A 496 6.31 4.12 19.04
C SER A 496 7.31 4.83 18.11
N TRP A 497 7.10 4.73 16.80
CA TRP A 497 7.95 5.40 15.81
C TRP A 497 7.74 6.92 15.81
N ILE A 498 6.49 7.39 15.99
CA ILE A 498 6.18 8.82 16.12
C ILE A 498 6.85 9.41 17.38
N MET A 499 6.78 8.73 18.52
CA MET A 499 7.37 9.22 19.78
C MET A 499 8.91 9.24 19.78
N ILE A 500 9.56 8.17 19.28
CA ILE A 500 11.03 8.11 19.19
C ILE A 500 11.57 9.23 18.29
N LYS A 501 10.82 9.60 17.23
CA LYS A 501 11.28 10.60 16.28
C LYS A 501 11.05 12.03 16.75
N SER A 502 9.98 12.32 17.49
CA SER A 502 9.80 13.62 18.14
C SER A 502 10.94 13.96 19.09
N SER A 503 11.45 12.97 19.84
CA SER A 503 12.59 13.16 20.75
C SER A 503 13.94 13.29 20.02
N LEU A 504 14.11 12.64 18.86
CA LEU A 504 15.33 12.76 18.03
C LEU A 504 15.43 14.10 17.29
N VAL A 505 14.30 14.72 16.92
CA VAL A 505 14.26 16.08 16.35
C VAL A 505 14.75 17.11 17.37
N GLU A 506 14.48 16.90 18.66
CA GLU A 506 14.95 17.72 19.78
C GLU A 506 16.49 17.76 19.91
N TYR A 507 17.17 16.67 19.53
CA TYR A 507 18.62 16.53 19.63
C TYR A 507 19.43 17.15 18.47
N ARG A 508 18.78 17.42 17.32
CA ARG A 508 19.43 17.95 16.10
C ARG A 508 19.35 19.47 15.93
N LEU A 509 18.75 20.20 16.89
CA LEU A 509 18.59 21.65 16.81
C LEU A 509 19.85 22.43 17.19
N PRO A 510 20.11 23.62 16.60
CA PRO A 510 21.16 24.52 17.06
C PRO A 510 20.93 24.93 18.53
N LYS A 511 21.94 24.74 19.38
CA LYS A 511 21.87 25.04 20.82
C LYS A 511 22.50 26.39 21.13
N LEU A 512 21.78 27.25 21.84
CA LEU A 512 22.33 28.46 22.44
C LEU A 512 22.72 28.15 23.89
N SER A 513 24.02 28.12 24.17
CA SER A 513 24.55 27.95 25.53
C SER A 513 24.66 29.30 26.22
N ILE A 514 23.98 29.47 27.35
CA ILE A 514 24.05 30.71 28.14
C ILE A 514 24.82 30.42 29.42
N VAL A 515 26.03 30.98 29.52
CA VAL A 515 26.86 30.87 30.71
C VAL A 515 26.53 32.04 31.64
N LEU A 516 25.50 31.89 32.47
CA LEU A 516 25.23 32.78 33.61
C LEU A 516 25.77 32.22 34.95
N ALA A 517 26.41 31.06 34.91
CA ALA A 517 26.62 30.23 36.10
C ALA A 517 27.89 30.52 36.91
N ASP A 518 28.88 31.24 36.38
CA ASP A 518 30.20 31.28 37.02
C ASP A 518 30.29 32.20 38.26
N LYS A 519 29.19 32.84 38.70
CA LYS A 519 29.22 33.76 39.86
C LYS A 519 28.21 33.50 40.97
N MET A 520 27.39 32.44 40.91
CA MET A 520 26.27 32.28 41.87
C MET A 520 26.24 30.93 42.59
N GLN A 521 26.24 31.00 43.93
CA GLN A 521 26.53 29.88 44.83
C GLN A 521 25.36 28.91 45.11
N SER A 522 24.10 29.23 44.72
CA SER A 522 22.95 28.33 45.02
C SER A 522 21.92 28.19 43.89
N ALA A 523 21.32 27.00 43.76
CA ALA A 523 20.29 26.67 42.77
C ALA A 523 19.03 27.57 42.89
N LYS A 524 18.71 28.02 44.11
CA LYS A 524 17.57 28.90 44.38
C LYS A 524 17.81 30.35 43.91
N GLN A 525 19.06 30.83 43.97
CA GLN A 525 19.45 32.12 43.38
C GLN A 525 19.46 32.04 41.86
N ARG A 526 20.01 30.96 41.29
CA ARG A 526 20.00 30.71 39.84
C ARG A 526 18.58 30.73 39.27
N SER A 527 17.65 30.01 39.87
CA SER A 527 16.24 29.98 39.46
C SER A 527 15.57 31.37 39.50
N ARG A 528 15.85 32.19 40.53
CA ARG A 528 15.36 33.58 40.62
C ARG A 528 15.93 34.49 39.54
N GLU A 529 17.22 34.39 39.24
CA GLU A 529 17.88 35.22 38.22
C GLU A 529 17.39 34.87 36.80
N TYR A 530 17.23 33.57 36.49
CA TYR A 530 16.65 33.10 35.22
C TYR A 530 15.19 33.55 35.05
N THR A 531 14.43 33.62 36.15
CA THR A 531 13.04 34.11 36.13
C THR A 531 12.99 35.61 35.82
N ASN A 532 13.89 36.40 36.42
CA ASN A 532 13.91 37.86 36.31
C ASN A 532 14.52 38.39 34.98
N ASN A 533 15.47 37.68 34.37
CA ASN A 533 16.15 38.09 33.12
C ASN A 533 15.71 37.28 31.88
N SER A 534 14.61 36.54 31.99
CA SER A 534 14.06 35.66 30.95
C SER A 534 13.79 36.36 29.60
N SER A 535 13.35 37.62 29.63
CA SER A 535 13.12 38.42 28.42
C SER A 535 14.41 38.76 27.64
N GLU A 536 15.54 38.96 28.33
CA GLU A 536 16.82 39.28 27.69
C GLU A 536 17.45 38.04 27.05
N VAL A 537 17.37 36.90 27.74
CA VAL A 537 17.79 35.58 27.27
C VAL A 537 17.07 35.15 25.99
N LEU A 538 15.74 35.34 25.96
CA LEU A 538 14.93 35.03 24.78
C LEU A 538 15.27 35.97 23.62
N ASN A 539 15.46 37.27 23.88
CA ASN A 539 15.86 38.25 22.86
C ASN A 539 17.22 37.97 22.22
N ILE A 540 18.19 37.42 22.96
CA ILE A 540 19.48 36.99 22.39
C ILE A 540 19.27 35.84 21.42
N GLY A 541 18.47 34.83 21.80
CA GLY A 541 18.10 33.72 20.92
C GLY A 541 17.41 34.19 19.64
N TYR A 542 16.46 35.14 19.74
CA TYR A 542 15.75 35.69 18.58
C TYR A 542 16.63 36.52 17.64
N ARG A 543 17.64 37.23 18.14
CA ARG A 543 18.61 37.93 17.28
C ARG A 543 19.58 36.97 16.60
N THR A 544 19.91 35.88 17.28
CA THR A 544 20.92 34.91 16.80
C THR A 544 20.32 33.95 15.77
N PHE A 545 19.04 33.59 15.93
CA PHE A 545 18.33 32.64 15.07
C PHE A 545 16.95 33.20 14.65
N PRO A 546 16.91 34.21 13.77
CA PRO A 546 15.68 34.98 13.50
C PRO A 546 14.57 34.20 12.80
N ASN A 547 14.89 33.10 12.10
CA ASN A 547 13.96 32.28 11.32
C ASN A 547 14.09 30.78 11.59
N GLU A 548 14.72 30.38 12.70
CA GLU A 548 15.01 28.99 13.02
C GLU A 548 14.64 28.69 14.49
N PRO A 549 14.10 27.49 14.81
CA PRO A 549 13.86 27.09 16.18
C PRO A 549 15.21 26.81 16.87
N PHE A 550 15.37 27.28 18.10
CA PHE A 550 16.61 27.11 18.87
C PHE A 550 16.32 26.54 20.27
N GLY A 551 17.30 25.80 20.80
CA GLY A 551 17.26 25.26 22.15
C GLY A 551 18.03 26.13 23.13
N LEU A 552 17.45 26.40 24.31
CA LEU A 552 18.16 26.99 25.45
C LEU A 552 18.70 25.86 26.33
N SER A 553 20.01 25.82 26.52
CA SER A 553 20.67 24.81 27.34
C SER A 553 21.26 25.48 28.57
N THR A 554 20.82 25.07 29.76
CA THR A 554 21.40 25.54 31.02
C THR A 554 22.63 24.72 31.38
N THR A 555 23.54 25.26 32.20
CA THR A 555 24.72 24.54 32.69
C THR A 555 24.38 23.30 33.53
N GLU A 556 23.12 23.11 33.92
CA GLU A 556 22.61 21.94 34.65
C GLU A 556 21.89 20.93 33.73
N GLY A 557 21.94 21.11 32.40
CA GLY A 557 21.50 20.11 31.41
C GLY A 557 20.03 20.15 31.02
N THR A 558 19.26 21.18 31.43
CA THR A 558 17.88 21.38 30.95
C THR A 558 17.89 22.00 29.56
N ASN A 559 17.20 21.37 28.61
CA ASN A 559 17.02 21.88 27.24
C ASN A 559 15.56 22.36 27.06
N ILE A 560 15.37 23.63 26.70
CA ILE A 560 14.05 24.19 26.39
C ILE A 560 14.00 24.55 24.91
N VAL A 561 13.05 23.98 24.16
CA VAL A 561 12.87 24.23 22.72
C VAL A 561 11.78 25.27 22.48
N ILE A 562 12.07 26.32 21.70
CA ILE A 562 11.09 27.34 21.30
C ILE A 562 10.65 27.09 19.84
N PRO A 563 9.42 26.62 19.57
CA PRO A 563 8.94 26.33 18.21
C PRO A 563 8.65 27.59 17.38
N LEU A 564 8.80 27.47 16.05
CA LEU A 564 8.60 28.56 15.09
C LEU A 564 7.24 29.28 15.19
N ARG A 565 6.15 28.57 15.50
CA ARG A 565 4.80 29.18 15.58
C ARG A 565 4.61 30.16 16.75
N TYR A 566 5.47 30.12 17.77
CA TYR A 566 5.42 31.04 18.90
C TYR A 566 6.22 32.33 18.63
N LEU A 567 7.01 32.39 17.56
CA LEU A 567 7.85 33.55 17.20
C LEU A 567 7.02 34.80 16.88
N ASP A 568 5.90 34.68 16.19
CA ASP A 568 5.11 35.85 15.78
C ASP A 568 4.10 36.28 16.86
N TYR A 569 3.62 35.35 17.69
CA TYR A 569 2.76 35.64 18.83
C TYR A 569 3.49 36.37 19.96
N MET A 570 4.77 36.02 20.23
CA MET A 570 5.53 36.61 21.34
C MET A 570 6.21 37.94 21.01
N LYS A 571 6.47 38.26 19.73
CA LYS A 571 6.97 39.58 19.28
C LYS A 571 6.04 40.75 19.64
N GLY A 572 4.76 40.48 19.91
CA GLY A 572 3.74 41.49 20.25
C GLY A 572 3.51 41.73 21.75
N GLN A 573 4.12 40.96 22.65
CA GLN A 573 3.80 40.98 24.10
C GLN A 573 4.79 41.86 24.89
N LYS A 574 4.27 42.82 25.66
CA LYS A 574 5.08 43.85 26.36
C LYS A 574 5.74 43.38 27.67
N SER A 575 5.40 42.21 28.21
CA SER A 575 6.13 41.60 29.34
C SER A 575 5.81 40.10 29.44
N LEU A 576 6.85 39.27 29.35
CA LEU A 576 6.75 37.82 29.55
C LEU A 576 7.52 37.48 30.83
N SER A 577 6.82 37.13 31.91
CA SER A 577 7.44 36.43 33.03
C SER A 577 7.23 34.93 32.87
N PHE A 578 8.26 34.15 33.17
CA PHE A 578 8.25 32.68 33.03
C PHE A 578 7.20 31.99 33.91
N SER A 579 6.74 32.65 34.98
CA SER A 579 5.62 32.15 35.80
C SER A 579 4.28 32.24 35.08
N ALA A 580 4.03 33.29 34.30
CA ALA A 580 2.80 33.43 33.52
C ALA A 580 2.70 32.39 32.39
N PHE A 581 3.85 31.91 31.90
CA PHE A 581 3.92 30.81 30.92
C PHE A 581 3.59 29.43 31.53
N LEU A 582 3.67 29.30 32.85
CA LEU A 582 3.37 28.06 33.57
C LEU A 582 1.98 28.06 34.23
N ASP A 583 1.45 29.23 34.59
CA ASP A 583 0.19 29.36 35.36
C ASP A 583 -1.08 29.54 34.51
N GLU A 584 -1.00 29.96 33.25
CA GLU A 584 -2.16 29.87 32.33
C GLU A 584 -2.12 28.54 31.58
N GLU A 585 -3.19 27.76 31.70
CA GLU A 585 -3.71 26.58 30.95
C GLU A 585 -3.08 26.17 29.58
N PHE A 586 -1.77 26.27 29.39
CA PHE A 586 -1.06 26.02 28.11
C PHE A 586 0.00 24.92 28.18
N ALA A 587 0.18 24.28 29.33
CA ALA A 587 0.95 23.05 29.42
C ALA A 587 0.05 21.84 29.11
N PHE A 588 0.17 21.32 27.88
CA PHE A 588 -0.28 19.98 27.43
C PHE A 588 -1.76 19.74 27.04
N LYS A 589 -2.48 20.75 26.55
CA LYS A 589 -3.70 20.54 25.72
C LYS A 589 -3.73 21.61 24.63
N PRO A 590 -3.36 21.37 23.34
CA PRO A 590 -3.76 20.24 22.52
C PRO A 590 -2.66 19.75 21.53
N TYR A 591 -2.09 18.56 21.75
CA TYR A 591 -1.29 17.89 20.70
C TYR A 591 -1.77 16.47 20.39
N THR A 592 -3.00 16.13 20.78
CA THR A 592 -3.67 14.89 20.41
C THR A 592 -4.93 15.09 19.57
N LYS A 593 -5.10 16.27 18.93
CA LYS A 593 -6.05 16.41 17.83
C LYS A 593 -5.34 16.20 16.50
N LEU A 594 -5.19 14.94 16.11
CA LEU A 594 -4.82 14.49 14.77
C LEU A 594 -5.98 14.71 13.76
N GLY A 595 -6.72 15.81 13.91
CA GLY A 595 -7.97 16.08 13.18
C GLY A 595 -8.04 17.44 12.51
N ASN A 596 -7.02 18.32 12.65
CA ASN A 596 -7.01 19.65 12.03
C ASN A 596 -5.70 19.95 11.27
N LEU A 597 -4.96 18.93 10.82
CA LEU A 597 -3.88 19.14 9.86
C LEU A 597 -4.46 18.96 8.45
N ASP A 598 -4.14 19.89 7.55
CA ASP A 598 -4.48 19.76 6.14
C ASP A 598 -3.82 18.47 5.59
N PRO A 599 -4.53 17.64 4.81
CA PRO A 599 -3.94 16.46 4.16
C PRO A 599 -2.63 16.73 3.39
N GLU A 600 -2.44 17.94 2.85
CA GLU A 600 -1.17 18.34 2.23
C GLU A 600 -0.04 18.56 3.26
N GLU A 601 -0.35 19.10 4.44
CA GLU A 601 0.62 19.35 5.51
C GLU A 601 1.12 18.04 6.14
N ILE A 602 0.23 17.05 6.33
CA ILE A 602 0.60 15.70 6.78
C ILE A 602 1.54 15.04 5.77
N THR A 603 1.25 15.18 4.47
CA THR A 603 2.03 14.57 3.39
C THR A 603 3.41 15.20 3.25
N VAL A 604 3.52 16.53 3.41
CA VAL A 604 4.80 17.26 3.37
C VAL A 604 5.66 16.94 4.60
N LEU A 605 5.05 16.80 5.79
CA LEU A 605 5.75 16.40 7.02
C LEU A 605 6.25 14.95 6.93
N ILE A 606 5.43 14.03 6.41
CA ILE A 606 5.78 12.61 6.20
C ILE A 606 6.94 12.48 5.19
N LYS A 607 6.88 13.20 4.05
CA LYS A 607 7.91 13.15 3.00
C LYS A 607 9.24 13.79 3.41
N LYS A 608 9.23 14.83 4.26
CA LYS A 608 10.46 15.51 4.72
C LYS A 608 11.11 14.83 5.91
N VAL A 609 10.33 14.17 6.77
CA VAL A 609 10.85 13.56 8.00
C VAL A 609 11.28 12.12 7.76
N ASN A 610 10.68 11.34 6.84
CA ASN A 610 11.19 10.02 6.44
C ASN A 610 10.95 9.66 4.95
N PRO A 611 12.00 9.61 4.11
CA PRO A 611 11.86 9.21 2.71
C PRO A 611 11.51 7.71 2.51
N THR A 612 11.60 6.86 3.55
CA THR A 612 11.30 5.42 3.44
C THR A 612 9.88 5.03 3.88
N LEU A 613 9.11 5.92 4.51
CA LEU A 613 7.73 5.60 4.95
C LEU A 613 6.77 5.16 3.82
N PRO A 614 6.83 5.73 2.60
CA PRO A 614 6.00 5.27 1.47
C PRO A 614 6.33 3.85 0.99
N GLN A 615 7.49 3.31 1.38
CA GLN A 615 7.96 1.97 1.00
C GLN A 615 7.33 0.89 1.89
N TYR A 616 6.92 1.26 3.10
CA TYR A 616 6.30 0.36 4.09
C TYR A 616 4.78 0.50 4.19
N ALA A 617 4.21 1.60 3.68
CA ALA A 617 2.76 1.77 3.57
C ALA A 617 2.04 0.63 2.83
N PRO A 618 2.59 0.04 1.74
CA PRO A 618 1.97 -1.11 1.07
C PRO A 618 2.01 -2.39 1.93
N VAL A 619 3.09 -2.60 2.70
CA VAL A 619 3.26 -3.76 3.58
C VAL A 619 2.30 -3.68 4.77
N ILE A 620 2.19 -2.51 5.40
CA ILE A 620 1.25 -2.25 6.50
C ILE A 620 -0.21 -2.34 5.99
N HIS A 621 -0.49 -1.85 4.79
CA HIS A 621 -1.83 -1.87 4.20
C HIS A 621 -2.25 -3.28 3.74
N ASP A 622 -1.32 -4.09 3.23
CA ASP A 622 -1.55 -5.49 2.87
C ASP A 622 -1.66 -6.38 4.11
N LEU A 623 -0.84 -6.19 5.16
CA LEU A 623 -0.98 -6.89 6.45
C LEU A 623 -2.33 -6.57 7.12
N VAL A 624 -2.75 -5.30 7.13
CA VAL A 624 -4.07 -4.92 7.64
C VAL A 624 -5.17 -5.54 6.78
N ARG A 625 -5.07 -5.58 5.45
CA ARG A 625 -6.11 -6.21 4.60
C ARG A 625 -6.14 -7.74 4.66
N GLN A 626 -4.98 -8.38 4.80
CA GLN A 626 -4.82 -9.82 4.72
C GLN A 626 -5.17 -10.51 6.05
N TYR A 627 -5.01 -9.80 7.18
CA TYR A 627 -5.33 -10.31 8.53
C TYR A 627 -6.50 -9.58 9.22
N TRP A 628 -7.13 -8.60 8.55
CA TRP A 628 -8.43 -8.04 8.91
C TRP A 628 -9.51 -8.32 7.84
N PRO A 629 -9.85 -9.59 7.54
CA PRO A 629 -11.11 -9.88 6.87
C PRO A 629 -12.20 -9.80 7.94
N LEU A 630 -13.03 -8.75 7.96
CA LEU A 630 -14.17 -8.68 8.89
C LEU A 630 -15.11 -9.88 8.67
N GLY A 631 -14.91 -10.94 9.44
CA GLY A 631 -15.78 -12.10 9.53
C GLY A 631 -16.81 -11.94 10.65
N LYS A 632 -17.94 -12.66 10.53
CA LYS A 632 -19.03 -12.61 11.52
C LYS A 632 -18.64 -13.11 12.93
N SER A 633 -17.52 -13.83 13.07
CA SER A 633 -17.00 -14.31 14.36
C SER A 633 -16.30 -13.23 15.17
N ASP A 634 -15.56 -12.32 14.53
CA ASP A 634 -14.72 -11.32 15.22
C ASP A 634 -15.56 -10.18 15.81
N PHE A 635 -16.74 -9.96 15.24
CA PHE A 635 -17.76 -9.12 15.85
C PHE A 635 -18.24 -9.67 17.20
N ARG A 636 -18.19 -11.00 17.47
CA ARG A 636 -18.58 -11.53 18.79
C ARG A 636 -17.58 -11.17 19.86
N GLU A 637 -16.28 -11.39 19.65
CA GLU A 637 -15.26 -11.11 20.68
C GLU A 637 -15.08 -9.61 20.93
N TRP A 638 -15.22 -8.79 19.88
CA TRP A 638 -15.34 -7.34 20.02
C TRP A 638 -16.59 -6.95 20.80
N ASN A 639 -17.74 -7.60 20.53
CA ASN A 639 -18.97 -7.38 21.29
C ASN A 639 -18.88 -7.91 22.73
N ASP A 640 -18.09 -8.95 23.01
CA ASP A 640 -17.90 -9.54 24.33
C ASP A 640 -16.97 -8.66 25.19
N SER A 641 -15.89 -8.14 24.61
CA SER A 641 -15.02 -7.15 25.28
C SER A 641 -15.76 -5.83 25.50
N ARG A 642 -16.56 -5.41 24.52
CA ARG A 642 -17.50 -4.28 24.67
C ARG A 642 -18.53 -4.57 25.75
N ALA A 643 -19.03 -5.81 25.85
CA ALA A 643 -20.00 -6.21 26.88
C ALA A 643 -19.39 -6.13 28.28
N ILE A 644 -18.14 -6.55 28.49
CA ILE A 644 -17.45 -6.48 29.79
C ILE A 644 -17.21 -5.03 30.23
N VAL A 645 -16.72 -4.17 29.33
CA VAL A 645 -16.52 -2.74 29.61
C VAL A 645 -17.86 -2.04 29.82
N THR A 646 -18.86 -2.35 28.99
CA THR A 646 -20.21 -1.80 29.09
C THR A 646 -20.89 -2.24 30.38
N GLU A 647 -20.75 -3.51 30.78
CA GLU A 647 -21.28 -4.06 32.02
C GLU A 647 -20.61 -3.42 33.24
N THR A 648 -19.29 -3.26 33.23
CA THR A 648 -18.56 -2.58 34.31
C THR A 648 -19.04 -1.13 34.46
N VAL A 649 -19.18 -0.40 33.34
CA VAL A 649 -19.72 0.97 33.34
C VAL A 649 -21.19 1.01 33.79
N GLN A 650 -22.01 0.05 33.38
CA GLN A 650 -23.43 -0.06 33.79
C GLN A 650 -23.58 -0.39 35.28
N ARG A 651 -22.79 -1.34 35.80
CA ARG A 651 -22.74 -1.67 37.23
C ARG A 651 -22.27 -0.46 38.05
N LYS A 652 -21.28 0.29 37.56
CA LYS A 652 -20.80 1.52 38.21
C LYS A 652 -21.88 2.60 38.23
N ARG A 653 -22.64 2.77 37.13
CA ARG A 653 -23.82 3.66 37.09
C ARG A 653 -24.91 3.24 38.06
N ALA A 654 -25.21 1.95 38.13
CA ALA A 654 -26.17 1.40 39.09
C ALA A 654 -25.72 1.64 40.55
N ASN A 655 -24.41 1.69 40.80
CA ASN A 655 -23.82 2.06 42.08
C ASN A 655 -23.61 3.58 42.26
N GLY A 656 -24.33 4.42 41.50
CA GLY A 656 -24.24 5.88 41.60
C GLY A 656 -22.91 6.47 41.16
N ASN A 657 -22.26 5.85 40.16
CA ASN A 657 -20.92 6.18 39.64
C ASN A 657 -19.78 6.02 40.67
N LYS A 658 -20.03 5.39 41.82
CA LYS A 658 -18.99 5.06 42.79
C LYS A 658 -18.12 3.91 42.25
N PRO A 659 -16.82 3.87 42.57
CA PRO A 659 -15.96 2.73 42.29
C PRO A 659 -16.63 1.40 42.69
N LEU A 660 -16.46 0.37 41.86
CA LEU A 660 -17.04 -0.95 42.14
C LEU A 660 -16.25 -1.74 43.19
N ASN A 661 -15.01 -1.33 43.45
CA ASN A 661 -14.13 -1.89 44.46
C ASN A 661 -13.72 -0.80 45.47
N ASP A 662 -13.46 -1.19 46.72
CA ASP A 662 -12.84 -0.34 47.73
C ASP A 662 -11.59 -1.05 48.31
N PRO A 663 -10.37 -0.57 48.06
CA PRO A 663 -10.06 0.62 47.25
C PRO A 663 -10.37 0.42 45.75
N PRO A 664 -10.59 1.51 44.98
CA PRO A 664 -10.92 1.44 43.55
C PRO A 664 -9.90 0.59 42.77
N SER A 665 -10.31 -0.22 41.80
CA SER A 665 -9.35 -0.90 40.93
C SER A 665 -8.70 0.07 39.93
N TYR A 666 -7.64 -0.35 39.23
CA TYR A 666 -7.07 0.43 38.12
C TYR A 666 -8.10 0.71 37.00
N LEU A 667 -9.01 -0.23 36.74
CA LEU A 667 -10.11 -0.06 35.78
C LEU A 667 -11.17 0.92 36.29
N ASP A 668 -11.43 0.95 37.60
CA ASP A 668 -12.31 1.96 38.21
C ASP A 668 -11.73 3.38 38.07
N TRP A 669 -10.41 3.52 38.11
CA TRP A 669 -9.72 4.80 37.92
C TRP A 669 -9.74 5.28 36.46
N LEU A 670 -9.42 4.42 35.48
CA LEU A 670 -9.49 4.74 34.05
C LEU A 670 -10.89 5.17 33.58
N THR A 671 -11.92 4.83 34.37
CA THR A 671 -13.33 5.10 34.08
C THR A 671 -13.96 6.07 35.08
N ASP A 672 -13.18 6.81 35.87
CA ASP A 672 -13.68 7.73 36.90
C ASP A 672 -14.27 9.01 36.29
N PRO A 673 -15.59 9.26 36.44
CA PRO A 673 -16.24 10.44 35.89
C PRO A 673 -15.91 11.75 36.62
N VAL A 674 -15.30 11.69 37.82
CA VAL A 674 -14.95 12.89 38.62
C VAL A 674 -13.83 13.71 37.96
N GLU A 675 -12.96 13.11 37.14
CA GLU A 675 -11.94 13.85 36.40
C GLU A 675 -12.49 14.56 35.14
N ASN A 676 -13.68 14.22 34.65
CA ASN A 676 -14.29 14.92 33.51
C ASN A 676 -15.82 14.70 33.41
N PRO A 677 -16.66 15.67 33.85
CA PRO A 677 -18.08 15.48 34.16
C PRO A 677 -19.05 15.24 32.97
N LYS A 678 -18.55 14.95 31.77
CA LYS A 678 -19.34 14.58 30.59
C LYS A 678 -18.90 13.21 30.08
N SER A 679 -19.34 12.11 30.70
CA SER A 679 -18.98 10.77 30.24
C SER A 679 -20.04 9.71 30.54
N ALA A 680 -20.62 9.18 29.47
CA ALA A 680 -21.43 7.96 29.49
C ALA A 680 -21.62 7.36 28.08
N ASN A 681 -21.88 8.20 27.07
CA ASN A 681 -22.22 7.77 25.71
C ASN A 681 -21.17 8.20 24.66
N ASP A 682 -20.00 8.62 25.11
CA ASP A 682 -18.94 9.12 24.23
C ASP A 682 -18.11 7.93 23.73
N MET A 683 -18.47 7.45 22.54
CA MET A 683 -17.83 6.34 21.83
C MET A 683 -16.35 6.64 21.53
N GLU A 684 -16.03 7.91 21.29
CA GLU A 684 -14.66 8.38 21.02
C GLU A 684 -13.77 8.18 22.25
N LYS A 685 -14.28 8.45 23.46
CA LYS A 685 -13.53 8.19 24.70
C LYS A 685 -13.42 6.71 25.07
N GLN A 686 -14.42 5.88 24.77
CA GLN A 686 -14.30 4.44 24.97
C GLN A 686 -13.20 3.85 24.09
N VAL A 687 -13.11 4.34 22.85
CA VAL A 687 -12.00 4.03 21.94
C VAL A 687 -10.68 4.55 22.49
N ILE A 688 -10.61 5.79 23.02
CA ILE A 688 -9.37 6.33 23.61
C ILE A 688 -8.89 5.52 24.83
N VAL A 689 -9.77 5.13 25.75
CA VAL A 689 -9.39 4.32 26.93
C VAL A 689 -8.94 2.91 26.50
N GLN A 690 -9.60 2.32 25.50
CA GLN A 690 -9.18 1.04 24.91
C GLN A 690 -7.83 1.17 24.21
N MET A 691 -7.60 2.23 23.43
CA MET A 691 -6.32 2.53 22.80
C MET A 691 -5.23 2.77 23.85
N GLN A 692 -5.51 3.47 24.94
CA GLN A 692 -4.55 3.69 26.04
C GLN A 692 -4.17 2.39 26.75
N LEU A 693 -5.12 1.47 26.97
CA LEU A 693 -4.83 0.15 27.53
C LEU A 693 -3.96 -0.71 26.60
N VAL A 694 -4.19 -0.61 25.28
CA VAL A 694 -3.38 -1.28 24.26
C VAL A 694 -1.96 -0.67 24.21
N VAL A 695 -1.85 0.66 24.12
CA VAL A 695 -0.56 1.38 24.04
C VAL A 695 0.30 1.17 25.28
N ALA A 696 -0.29 1.18 26.48
CA ALA A 696 0.44 0.98 27.74
C ALA A 696 1.09 -0.41 27.86
N ALA A 697 0.51 -1.44 27.24
CA ALA A 697 1.03 -2.80 27.31
C ALA A 697 2.29 -3.00 26.47
N ILE A 698 2.48 -2.26 25.38
CA ILE A 698 3.41 -2.69 24.33
C ILE A 698 4.73 -1.94 24.36
N GLN A 699 4.73 -0.63 24.63
CA GLN A 699 5.97 0.13 24.82
C GLN A 699 6.85 -0.50 25.91
N SER A 700 6.23 -0.89 27.04
CA SER A 700 6.91 -1.49 28.18
C SER A 700 7.45 -2.89 27.87
N MET A 701 6.72 -3.72 27.10
CA MET A 701 7.18 -5.02 26.62
C MET A 701 8.37 -4.90 25.66
N SER A 702 8.28 -4.05 24.63
CA SER A 702 9.36 -3.89 23.65
C SER A 702 10.64 -3.35 24.30
N ALA A 703 10.49 -2.40 25.23
CA ALA A 703 11.61 -1.89 26.01
C ALA A 703 12.23 -3.00 26.86
N THR A 704 11.42 -3.82 27.54
CA THR A 704 11.91 -4.92 28.38
C THR A 704 12.63 -6.00 27.56
N VAL A 705 12.08 -6.41 26.40
CA VAL A 705 12.75 -7.35 25.48
C VAL A 705 14.10 -6.80 25.06
N MET A 706 14.14 -5.52 24.66
CA MET A 706 15.40 -4.90 24.23
C MET A 706 16.43 -4.86 25.36
N GLN A 707 16.03 -4.47 26.57
CA GLN A 707 16.91 -4.49 27.74
C GLN A 707 17.46 -5.91 27.97
N CYS A 708 16.62 -6.95 27.81
CA CYS A 708 17.01 -8.36 27.94
C CYS A 708 18.02 -8.78 26.87
N LEU A 709 17.83 -8.37 25.60
CA LEU A 709 18.77 -8.71 24.51
C LEU A 709 20.14 -8.06 24.73
N ILE A 710 20.17 -6.83 25.23
CA ILE A 710 21.44 -6.18 25.59
C ILE A 710 22.08 -6.89 26.79
N ASP A 711 21.30 -7.34 27.79
CA ASP A 711 21.83 -8.08 28.93
C ASP A 711 22.35 -9.46 28.50
N ILE A 712 21.68 -10.14 27.56
CA ILE A 712 22.16 -11.37 26.93
C ILE A 712 23.48 -11.14 26.18
N ALA A 713 23.59 -10.05 25.43
CA ALA A 713 24.81 -9.69 24.71
C ALA A 713 25.98 -9.32 25.64
N THR A 714 25.66 -8.73 26.80
CA THR A 714 26.63 -8.24 27.79
C THR A 714 27.10 -9.35 28.73
N TYR A 715 26.19 -10.27 29.08
CA TYR A 715 26.41 -11.38 30.02
C TYR A 715 26.14 -12.73 29.33
N PRO A 716 26.97 -13.11 28.34
CA PRO A 716 26.75 -14.32 27.54
C PRO A 716 26.83 -15.62 28.35
N GLU A 717 27.37 -15.59 29.57
CA GLU A 717 27.46 -16.74 30.49
C GLU A 717 26.09 -17.34 30.86
N PHE A 718 25.01 -16.55 30.80
CA PHE A 718 23.67 -17.03 31.10
C PHE A 718 23.02 -17.79 29.92
N ILE A 719 23.51 -17.62 28.69
CA ILE A 719 22.89 -18.19 27.47
C ILE A 719 22.84 -19.72 27.49
N PRO A 720 23.93 -20.46 27.84
CA PRO A 720 23.89 -21.93 27.82
C PRO A 720 22.84 -22.50 28.77
N GLU A 721 22.73 -21.95 29.98
CA GLU A 721 21.76 -22.41 30.98
C GLU A 721 20.31 -22.07 30.62
N LEU A 722 20.09 -20.93 29.95
CA LEU A 722 18.77 -20.56 29.43
C LEU A 722 18.34 -21.47 28.27
N ARG A 723 19.27 -21.80 27.35
CA ARG A 723 19.01 -22.75 26.25
C ARG A 723 18.67 -24.13 26.77
N GLU A 724 19.41 -24.62 27.77
CA GLU A 724 19.17 -25.91 28.41
C GLU A 724 17.78 -25.96 29.05
N GLU A 725 17.39 -24.93 29.82
CA GLU A 725 16.05 -24.84 30.40
C GLU A 725 14.96 -24.86 29.32
N ILE A 726 15.10 -24.04 28.27
CA ILE A 726 14.12 -23.95 27.18
C ILE A 726 13.95 -25.31 26.50
N GLN A 727 15.05 -25.99 26.14
CA GLN A 727 15.02 -27.29 25.49
C GLN A 727 14.38 -28.36 26.40
N GLN A 728 14.75 -28.39 27.68
CA GLN A 728 14.21 -29.35 28.63
C GLN A 728 12.70 -29.15 28.85
N VAL A 729 12.27 -27.91 29.04
CA VAL A 729 10.85 -27.58 29.21
C VAL A 729 10.07 -27.91 27.94
N MET A 730 10.56 -27.57 26.75
CA MET A 730 9.90 -27.93 25.49
C MET A 730 9.80 -29.46 25.30
N SER A 731 10.83 -30.22 25.67
CA SER A 731 10.78 -31.69 25.63
C SER A 731 9.72 -32.29 26.57
N ASN A 732 9.47 -31.66 27.72
CA ASN A 732 8.45 -32.10 28.67
C ASN A 732 7.02 -31.74 28.23
N HIS A 733 6.87 -30.91 27.19
CA HIS A 733 5.61 -30.38 26.67
C HIS A 733 5.41 -30.70 25.18
N ASP A 734 5.77 -31.93 24.76
CA ASP A 734 5.59 -32.46 23.40
C ASP A 734 6.22 -31.60 22.28
N GLY A 735 7.32 -30.91 22.58
CA GLY A 735 8.01 -30.02 21.64
C GLY A 735 7.26 -28.71 21.34
N LYS A 736 6.20 -28.39 22.11
CA LYS A 736 5.39 -27.18 21.92
C LYS A 736 5.56 -26.20 23.07
N ILE A 737 5.55 -24.90 22.73
CA ILE A 737 5.49 -23.82 23.71
C ILE A 737 4.02 -23.58 24.06
N ASN A 738 3.58 -24.08 25.21
CA ASN A 738 2.23 -23.86 25.74
C ASN A 738 2.29 -23.02 27.03
N LYS A 739 1.14 -22.54 27.52
CA LYS A 739 1.03 -21.69 28.73
C LYS A 739 1.67 -22.33 29.98
N GLN A 740 1.57 -23.65 30.12
CA GLN A 740 2.17 -24.36 31.25
C GLN A 740 3.71 -24.40 31.10
N GLY A 741 4.22 -24.69 29.91
CA GLY A 741 5.65 -24.65 29.60
C GLY A 741 6.27 -23.28 29.87
N LEU A 742 5.62 -22.18 29.47
CA LEU A 742 6.10 -20.82 29.77
C LEU A 742 6.10 -20.48 31.28
N SER A 743 5.24 -21.14 32.06
CA SER A 743 5.22 -21.01 33.53
C SER A 743 6.33 -21.82 34.21
N ASP A 744 6.79 -22.90 33.56
CA ASP A 744 7.82 -23.80 34.05
C ASP A 744 9.26 -23.30 33.76
N MET A 745 9.43 -22.25 32.95
CA MET A 745 10.73 -21.62 32.63
C MET A 745 11.19 -20.64 33.74
N LEU A 746 11.73 -21.18 34.82
CA LEU A 746 12.06 -20.45 36.04
C LEU A 746 13.30 -19.56 35.93
N LYS A 747 14.32 -20.00 35.16
CA LYS A 747 15.54 -19.24 34.90
C LYS A 747 15.28 -18.11 33.92
N LEU A 748 14.53 -18.35 32.84
CA LEU A 748 14.12 -17.29 31.91
C LEU A 748 13.26 -16.22 32.58
N ASP A 749 12.30 -16.63 33.41
CA ASP A 749 11.50 -15.71 34.24
C ASP A 749 12.35 -14.86 35.19
N SER A 750 13.34 -15.50 35.85
CA SER A 750 14.30 -14.79 36.71
C SER A 750 15.13 -13.78 35.92
N PHE A 751 15.58 -14.13 34.72
CA PHE A 751 16.41 -13.27 33.88
C PHE A 751 15.64 -12.01 33.44
N ILE A 752 14.39 -12.17 33.01
CA ILE A 752 13.50 -11.05 32.65
C ILE A 752 13.28 -10.15 33.86
N LYS A 753 13.01 -10.74 35.04
CA LYS A 753 12.78 -9.97 36.25
C LYS A 753 14.01 -9.18 36.69
N GLU A 754 15.19 -9.79 36.68
CA GLU A 754 16.43 -9.09 37.03
C GLU A 754 16.73 -7.96 36.05
N THR A 755 16.49 -8.18 34.75
CA THR A 755 16.57 -7.14 33.73
C THR A 755 15.64 -5.97 34.06
N GLY A 756 14.37 -6.23 34.37
CA GLY A 756 13.41 -5.21 34.76
C GLY A 756 13.75 -4.52 36.09
N ARG A 757 14.46 -5.20 37.01
CA ARG A 757 14.95 -4.57 38.26
C ARG A 757 16.11 -3.63 37.98
N HIS A 758 17.12 -4.12 37.27
CA HIS A 758 18.38 -3.43 37.06
C HIS A 758 18.29 -2.32 36.00
N ASN A 759 17.47 -2.56 34.97
CA ASN A 759 17.27 -1.67 33.82
C ASN A 759 15.76 -1.48 33.55
N PRO A 760 14.99 -0.91 34.49
CA PRO A 760 13.54 -0.82 34.38
C PRO A 760 13.14 0.09 33.20
N PRO A 761 12.16 -0.29 32.38
CA PRO A 761 11.65 0.58 31.32
C PRO A 761 11.03 1.87 31.89
N ASP A 762 10.43 1.82 33.08
CA ASP A 762 9.87 2.97 33.77
C ASP A 762 10.68 3.32 35.02
N LEU A 763 11.16 4.56 35.11
CA LEU A 763 11.96 5.03 36.25
C LEU A 763 11.11 5.25 37.52
N THR A 764 9.80 5.39 37.33
CA THR A 764 8.84 5.63 38.41
C THR A 764 7.62 4.74 38.29
N SER A 765 6.94 4.49 39.40
CA SER A 765 5.69 3.74 39.46
C SER A 765 4.70 4.47 40.39
N PHE A 766 3.43 4.02 40.42
CA PHE A 766 2.40 4.57 41.31
C PHE A 766 2.17 6.08 41.20
N GLN A 767 1.99 6.59 39.98
CA GLN A 767 1.52 7.96 39.80
C GLN A 767 0.09 8.08 40.34
N ARG A 768 -0.10 8.82 41.43
CA ARG A 768 -1.39 8.99 42.12
C ARG A 768 -1.63 10.45 42.45
N LYS A 769 -2.89 10.83 42.63
CA LYS A 769 -3.30 12.15 43.13
C LYS A 769 -4.12 11.97 44.40
N ALA A 770 -3.77 12.67 45.47
CA ALA A 770 -4.56 12.71 46.68
C ALA A 770 -5.91 13.37 46.37
N THR A 771 -7.03 12.66 46.59
CA THR A 771 -8.38 13.17 46.31
C THR A 771 -8.99 13.91 47.51
N ALA A 772 -8.38 13.79 48.68
CA ALA A 772 -8.69 14.50 49.91
C ALA A 772 -7.38 14.77 50.69
N ASP A 773 -7.48 15.55 51.77
CA ASP A 773 -6.39 15.72 52.72
C ASP A 773 -6.18 14.40 53.49
N LEU A 774 -4.96 13.86 53.44
CA LEU A 774 -4.61 12.57 54.03
C LEU A 774 -3.50 12.73 55.05
N LYS A 775 -3.65 12.09 56.21
CA LYS A 775 -2.58 11.92 57.19
C LYS A 775 -2.13 10.46 57.19
N LEU A 776 -0.88 10.23 56.78
CA LEU A 776 -0.29 8.90 56.72
C LEU A 776 0.06 8.40 58.13
N SER A 777 0.22 7.07 58.27
CA SER A 777 0.50 6.41 59.56
C SER A 777 1.81 6.86 60.22
N ASN A 778 2.75 7.39 59.45
CA ASN A 778 4.00 7.98 59.94
C ASN A 778 3.87 9.48 60.31
N GLY A 779 2.64 10.02 60.30
CA GLY A 779 2.35 11.41 60.64
C GLY A 779 2.48 12.39 59.47
N MET A 780 2.95 11.96 58.29
CA MET A 780 3.05 12.85 57.11
C MET A 780 1.67 13.29 56.63
N PHE A 781 1.52 14.57 56.32
CA PHE A 781 0.31 15.16 55.76
C PHE A 781 0.44 15.33 54.25
N LEU A 782 -0.56 14.87 53.50
CA LEU A 782 -0.67 14.99 52.07
C LEU A 782 -1.92 15.79 51.74
N PRO A 783 -1.79 17.03 51.23
CA PRO A 783 -2.95 17.84 50.90
C PRO A 783 -3.69 17.29 49.68
N LYS A 784 -5.00 17.54 49.63
CA LYS A 784 -5.84 17.27 48.47
C LYS A 784 -5.20 17.89 47.22
N GLY A 785 -5.04 17.08 46.19
CA GLY A 785 -4.43 17.44 44.91
C GLY A 785 -2.95 17.08 44.79
N ALA A 786 -2.27 16.70 45.88
CA ALA A 786 -0.87 16.29 45.85
C ALA A 786 -0.66 15.07 44.93
N LYS A 787 0.35 15.11 44.06
CA LYS A 787 0.75 13.97 43.24
C LYS A 787 1.80 13.14 43.97
N LEU A 788 1.58 11.84 44.06
CA LEU A 788 2.50 10.85 44.60
C LEU A 788 3.07 10.05 43.45
N ILE A 789 4.38 9.83 43.49
CA ILE A 789 5.12 9.03 42.51
C ILE A 789 6.18 8.26 43.30
N LEU A 790 6.32 6.96 43.06
CA LEU A 790 7.33 6.13 43.70
C LEU A 790 8.54 5.95 42.76
N PRO A 791 9.77 6.18 43.24
CA PRO A 791 10.98 6.01 42.43
C PRO A 791 11.34 4.52 42.35
N SER A 792 10.88 3.84 41.30
CA SER A 792 11.09 2.39 41.10
C SER A 792 12.56 2.02 41.09
N VAL A 793 13.41 2.83 40.43
CA VAL A 793 14.86 2.59 40.33
C VAL A 793 15.52 2.62 41.71
N SER A 794 15.17 3.61 42.55
CA SER A 794 15.76 3.74 43.89
C SER A 794 15.40 2.57 44.78
N VAL A 795 14.16 2.06 44.68
CA VAL A 795 13.71 0.86 45.41
C VAL A 795 14.44 -0.39 44.90
N ASN A 796 14.59 -0.52 43.57
CA ASN A 796 15.28 -1.63 42.93
C ASN A 796 16.79 -1.68 43.25
N MET A 797 17.38 -0.53 43.60
CA MET A 797 18.79 -0.38 43.93
C MET A 797 19.07 -0.31 45.45
N ASP A 798 18.05 -0.50 46.30
CA ASP A 798 18.19 -0.42 47.75
C ASP A 798 18.85 -1.68 48.34
N ALA A 799 20.02 -1.50 48.98
CA ALA A 799 20.79 -2.57 49.62
C ALA A 799 20.07 -3.20 50.83
N ALA A 800 19.06 -2.52 51.41
CA ALA A 800 18.21 -3.10 52.44
C ALA A 800 17.19 -4.11 51.88
N LEU A 801 16.94 -4.07 50.56
CA LEU A 801 15.98 -4.94 49.88
C LEU A 801 16.65 -6.03 49.04
N TYR A 802 17.81 -5.73 48.43
CA TYR A 802 18.56 -6.64 47.58
C TYR A 802 20.03 -6.68 47.98
N GLU A 803 20.59 -7.89 48.12
CA GLU A 803 22.04 -8.10 48.31
C GLU A 803 22.79 -7.72 47.02
N ASP A 804 23.87 -6.93 47.12
CA ASP A 804 24.61 -6.41 45.96
C ASP A 804 23.71 -5.85 44.84
N PRO A 805 22.91 -4.79 45.13
CA PRO A 805 21.84 -4.34 44.24
C PRO A 805 22.36 -3.82 42.88
N THR A 806 23.59 -3.34 42.83
CA THR A 806 24.24 -2.80 41.61
C THR A 806 24.85 -3.88 40.71
N LYS A 807 24.84 -5.15 41.14
CA LYS A 807 25.34 -6.26 40.36
C LYS A 807 24.17 -6.96 39.67
N PHE A 808 24.26 -7.08 38.34
CA PHE A 808 23.33 -7.89 37.56
C PHE A 808 23.58 -9.38 37.82
N ASP A 809 22.52 -10.10 38.22
CA ASP A 809 22.54 -11.54 38.44
C ASP A 809 21.25 -12.16 37.87
N GLY A 810 21.30 -12.62 36.62
CA GLY A 810 20.14 -13.14 35.89
C GLY A 810 19.39 -14.27 36.60
N PHE A 811 20.04 -14.99 37.52
CA PHE A 811 19.43 -16.09 38.29
C PHE A 811 19.19 -15.76 39.77
N ARG A 812 19.25 -14.47 40.15
CA ARG A 812 18.96 -13.99 41.51
C ARG A 812 17.64 -14.53 42.04
N PHE A 813 16.56 -14.33 41.28
CA PHE A 813 15.22 -14.73 41.70
C PHE A 813 14.99 -16.23 41.56
N TYR A 814 15.64 -16.89 40.60
CA TYR A 814 15.67 -18.35 40.52
C TYR A 814 16.25 -18.97 41.80
N LYS A 815 17.40 -18.49 42.29
CA LYS A 815 18.02 -18.96 43.54
C LYS A 815 17.11 -18.79 44.75
N ILE A 816 16.43 -17.64 44.88
CA ILE A 816 15.45 -17.38 45.95
C ILE A 816 14.25 -18.33 45.86
N ARG A 817 13.78 -18.61 44.64
CA ARG A 817 12.65 -19.54 44.42
C ARG A 817 13.02 -20.99 44.70
N MET A 818 14.30 -21.36 44.52
CA MET A 818 14.81 -22.71 44.79
C MET A 818 15.25 -22.92 46.24
N SER A 819 15.48 -21.85 47.01
CA SER A 819 15.99 -21.97 48.39
C SER A 819 15.02 -22.68 49.34
N LYS A 820 13.70 -22.53 49.10
CA LYS A 820 12.65 -23.17 49.89
C LYS A 820 11.42 -23.50 49.03
N PRO A 821 10.74 -24.64 49.23
CA PRO A 821 9.58 -25.03 48.43
C PRO A 821 8.45 -23.99 48.39
N GLU A 822 8.21 -23.28 49.50
CA GLU A 822 7.19 -22.23 49.61
C GLU A 822 7.46 -21.00 48.73
N ASN A 823 8.71 -20.78 48.33
CA ASN A 823 9.08 -19.65 47.48
C ASN A 823 8.83 -19.91 46.00
N ARG A 824 8.48 -21.14 45.59
CA ARG A 824 8.44 -21.56 44.18
C ARG A 824 7.52 -20.71 43.31
N THR A 825 6.40 -20.24 43.87
CA THR A 825 5.43 -19.36 43.19
C THR A 825 5.60 -17.87 43.52
N SER A 826 6.55 -17.53 44.39
CA SER A 826 6.90 -16.14 44.74
C SER A 826 7.99 -15.58 43.82
N HIS A 827 8.20 -14.27 43.83
CA HIS A 827 9.27 -13.59 43.11
C HIS A 827 9.32 -13.82 41.59
N GLN A 828 8.23 -14.26 40.97
CA GLN A 828 8.07 -14.26 39.50
C GLN A 828 8.18 -12.85 38.94
N ASN A 829 8.48 -12.72 37.65
CA ASN A 829 8.48 -11.43 36.95
C ASN A 829 7.18 -10.63 37.23
N VAL A 830 6.03 -11.31 37.18
CA VAL A 830 4.69 -10.75 37.43
C VAL A 830 4.30 -10.57 38.90
N THR A 831 5.20 -10.87 39.83
CA THR A 831 4.92 -10.74 41.26
C THR A 831 4.73 -9.28 41.63
N VAL A 832 3.71 -9.01 42.43
CA VAL A 832 3.43 -7.70 43.01
C VAL A 832 3.60 -7.76 44.52
N GLY A 833 4.24 -6.76 45.10
CA GLY A 833 4.60 -6.79 46.51
C GLY A 833 5.11 -5.44 47.00
N LYS A 834 5.24 -5.28 48.32
CA LYS A 834 5.87 -4.06 48.89
C LYS A 834 7.32 -3.87 48.42
N LYS A 835 7.96 -4.98 48.02
CA LYS A 835 9.31 -5.03 47.45
C LYS A 835 9.31 -5.19 45.93
N ASP A 836 8.16 -5.46 45.31
CA ASP A 836 8.00 -5.76 43.89
C ASP A 836 6.94 -4.82 43.31
N ILE A 837 7.33 -3.56 43.08
CA ILE A 837 6.41 -2.47 42.71
C ILE A 837 6.31 -2.21 41.21
N ALA A 838 7.11 -2.89 40.39
CA ALA A 838 7.19 -2.69 38.94
C ALA A 838 5.84 -2.85 38.24
N TRP A 839 5.04 -3.85 38.67
CA TRP A 839 3.70 -4.09 38.13
C TRP A 839 2.58 -3.47 38.97
N GLY A 840 2.88 -2.59 39.92
CA GLY A 840 1.89 -2.08 40.88
C GLY A 840 1.70 -2.97 42.12
N TYR A 841 0.66 -2.72 42.92
CA TYR A 841 0.41 -3.38 44.21
C TYR A 841 -1.08 -3.39 44.54
N GLY A 842 -1.54 -4.48 45.15
CA GLY A 842 -2.95 -4.65 45.56
C GLY A 842 -3.93 -4.60 44.38
N ALA A 843 -5.11 -4.00 44.61
CA ALA A 843 -6.17 -3.84 43.60
C ALA A 843 -5.78 -2.93 42.41
N HIS A 844 -4.62 -2.25 42.50
CA HIS A 844 -4.10 -1.38 41.45
C HIS A 844 -2.91 -1.99 40.70
N ALA A 845 -2.63 -3.27 40.88
CA ALA A 845 -1.66 -3.97 40.06
C ALA A 845 -2.08 -3.95 38.58
N CYS A 846 -1.11 -3.83 37.68
CA CYS A 846 -1.30 -3.85 36.24
C CYS A 846 -2.07 -5.12 35.84
N PRO A 847 -3.24 -5.00 35.21
CA PRO A 847 -4.04 -6.15 34.81
C PRO A 847 -3.39 -6.95 33.66
N GLY A 848 -2.57 -6.29 32.82
CA GLY A 848 -1.89 -6.92 31.67
C GLY A 848 -0.59 -7.66 31.98
N ARG A 849 -0.11 -7.66 33.24
CA ARG A 849 1.22 -8.18 33.60
C ARG A 849 1.46 -9.64 33.19
N PHE A 850 0.44 -10.49 33.29
CA PHE A 850 0.55 -11.89 32.91
C PHE A 850 0.67 -12.07 31.40
N MET A 851 -0.08 -11.30 30.61
CA MET A 851 0.05 -11.31 29.16
C MET A 851 1.44 -10.81 28.73
N ALA A 852 1.92 -9.75 29.37
CA ALA A 852 3.22 -9.17 29.07
C ALA A 852 4.38 -10.16 29.33
N ASP A 853 4.36 -10.83 30.47
CA ASP A 853 5.35 -11.84 30.81
C ASP A 853 5.42 -12.98 29.78
N GLN A 854 4.26 -13.49 29.36
CA GLN A 854 4.21 -14.58 28.38
C GLN A 854 4.71 -14.11 27.00
N GLY A 855 4.33 -12.90 26.57
CA GLY A 855 4.79 -12.32 25.31
C GLY A 855 6.30 -12.11 25.27
N ILE A 856 6.88 -11.56 26.33
CA ILE A 856 8.33 -11.35 26.45
C ILE A 856 9.07 -12.69 26.40
N LYS A 857 8.60 -13.71 27.13
CA LYS A 857 9.23 -15.05 27.12
C LYS A 857 9.25 -15.68 25.74
N ILE A 858 8.13 -15.63 25.00
CA ILE A 858 8.04 -16.18 23.65
C ILE A 858 9.06 -15.53 22.72
N ILE A 859 9.17 -14.20 22.74
CA ILE A 859 10.15 -13.48 21.91
C ILE A 859 11.57 -13.88 22.30
N LEU A 860 11.89 -13.88 23.59
CA LEU A 860 13.24 -14.21 24.05
C LEU A 860 13.63 -15.66 23.75
N ILE A 861 12.68 -16.61 23.81
CA ILE A 861 12.93 -18.00 23.42
C ILE A 861 13.44 -18.07 21.98
N GLU A 862 12.80 -17.38 21.04
CA GLU A 862 13.27 -17.34 19.67
C GLU A 862 14.70 -16.80 19.59
N PHE A 863 14.98 -15.65 20.20
CA PHE A 863 16.29 -15.01 20.09
C PHE A 863 17.39 -15.87 20.73
N ILE A 864 17.12 -16.43 21.90
CA ILE A 864 18.05 -17.31 22.61
C ILE A 864 18.31 -18.58 21.80
N MET A 865 17.26 -19.17 21.22
CA MET A 865 17.38 -20.44 20.50
C MET A 865 17.96 -20.27 19.10
N ASN A 866 17.57 -19.25 18.35
CA ASN A 866 17.86 -19.18 16.92
C ASN A 866 18.92 -18.16 16.53
N TYR A 867 19.45 -17.39 17.49
CA TYR A 867 20.40 -16.32 17.20
C TYR A 867 21.61 -16.31 18.16
N ASP A 868 22.74 -15.84 17.64
CA ASP A 868 23.95 -15.45 18.37
C ASP A 868 23.96 -13.93 18.46
N ILE A 869 23.94 -13.40 19.68
CA ILE A 869 23.76 -11.99 19.99
C ILE A 869 24.97 -11.52 20.79
N ARG A 870 25.68 -10.51 20.30
CA ARG A 870 26.92 -10.02 20.90
C ARG A 870 27.05 -8.51 20.79
N THR A 871 27.90 -7.93 21.63
CA THR A 871 28.36 -6.55 21.44
C THR A 871 29.44 -6.46 20.34
N PRO A 872 29.55 -5.32 19.63
CA PRO A 872 30.63 -5.06 18.69
C PRO A 872 32.04 -5.17 19.31
N LYS A 873 33.04 -5.54 18.50
CA LYS A 873 34.44 -5.64 18.95
C LYS A 873 34.93 -4.29 19.48
N GLY A 874 35.45 -4.27 20.71
CA GLY A 874 36.02 -3.08 21.35
C GLY A 874 35.07 -2.35 22.32
N ILE A 875 33.78 -2.72 22.35
CA ILE A 875 32.84 -2.23 23.37
C ILE A 875 32.92 -3.16 24.59
N ILE A 876 33.47 -2.64 25.70
CA ILE A 876 33.56 -3.35 26.98
C ILE A 876 32.48 -2.81 27.90
N GLY A 877 31.43 -3.60 28.15
CA GLY A 877 30.34 -3.29 29.07
C GLY A 877 29.00 -2.98 28.39
N ARG A 878 27.96 -2.85 29.22
CA ARG A 878 26.59 -2.56 28.78
C ARG A 878 26.49 -1.15 28.17
N PRO A 879 25.87 -0.97 26.99
CA PRO A 879 25.45 0.34 26.49
C PRO A 879 24.67 1.13 27.54
N LYS A 880 24.92 2.43 27.66
CA LYS A 880 24.23 3.27 28.65
C LYS A 880 22.75 3.40 28.29
N ASN A 881 21.89 3.50 29.30
CA ASN A 881 20.53 3.96 29.09
C ASN A 881 20.52 5.50 29.04
N ILE A 882 19.60 6.05 28.26
CA ILE A 882 19.19 7.45 28.28
C ILE A 882 17.83 7.55 28.97
N GLU A 883 17.64 8.59 29.76
CA GLU A 883 16.41 8.87 30.47
C GLU A 883 15.61 9.95 29.73
N VAL A 884 14.36 9.64 29.36
CA VAL A 884 13.47 10.56 28.64
C VAL A 884 12.10 10.52 29.32
N GLU A 885 11.64 11.66 29.85
CA GLU A 885 10.32 11.83 30.47
C GLU A 885 9.94 10.77 31.53
N GLY A 886 10.93 10.24 32.27
CA GLY A 886 10.69 9.21 33.30
C GLY A 886 10.73 7.76 32.78
N VAL A 887 11.11 7.57 31.51
CA VAL A 887 11.33 6.26 30.85
C VAL A 887 12.82 6.05 30.64
N SER A 888 13.28 4.82 30.82
CA SER A 888 14.67 4.40 30.55
C SER A 888 14.72 3.64 29.24
N VAL A 889 15.45 4.17 28.25
CA VAL A 889 15.66 3.49 26.96
C VAL A 889 17.14 3.32 26.69
N PRO A 890 17.57 2.25 26.01
CA PRO A 890 18.96 2.11 25.59
C PRO A 890 19.40 3.25 24.68
N ASP A 891 20.68 3.63 24.76
CA ASP A 891 21.28 4.62 23.84
C ASP A 891 21.01 4.22 22.37
N PRO A 892 20.30 5.05 21.59
CA PRO A 892 19.92 4.72 20.22
C PRO A 892 21.11 4.59 19.25
N GLU A 893 22.29 5.11 19.63
CA GLU A 893 23.54 4.96 18.88
C GLU A 893 24.30 3.67 19.26
N GLY A 894 23.81 2.91 20.24
CA GLY A 894 24.34 1.59 20.56
C GLY A 894 24.02 0.58 19.46
N GLU A 895 24.90 -0.40 19.29
CA GLU A 895 24.78 -1.45 18.28
C GLU A 895 24.87 -2.84 18.92
N LEU A 896 24.08 -3.77 18.40
CA LEU A 896 24.20 -5.20 18.67
C LEU A 896 24.53 -5.94 17.37
N LEU A 897 25.40 -6.95 17.48
CA LEU A 897 25.67 -7.91 16.41
C LEU A 897 24.75 -9.11 16.60
N ILE A 898 23.90 -9.35 15.60
CA ILE A 898 22.96 -10.48 15.62
C ILE A 898 23.22 -11.34 14.39
N LYS A 899 23.38 -12.64 14.62
CA LYS A 899 23.54 -13.63 13.55
C LYS A 899 22.65 -14.84 13.84
N ARG A 900 21.95 -15.35 12.83
CA ARG A 900 21.23 -16.62 12.96
C ARG A 900 22.21 -17.74 13.32
N ALA A 901 21.88 -18.51 14.36
CA ALA A 901 22.69 -19.63 14.80
C ALA A 901 22.46 -20.82 13.85
N ASP A 902 23.52 -21.29 13.18
CA ASP A 902 23.49 -22.50 12.36
C ASP A 902 23.64 -23.73 13.27
N TRP A 903 22.52 -24.32 13.70
CA TRP A 903 22.53 -25.54 14.53
C TRP A 903 23.00 -26.80 13.77
N ASN A 904 23.12 -26.74 12.44
CA ASN A 904 23.55 -27.85 11.57
C ASN A 904 25.04 -27.81 11.18
N LYS A 905 25.85 -26.96 11.83
CA LYS A 905 27.31 -26.98 11.69
C LYS A 905 27.98 -27.07 13.05
N SER A 906 27.93 -28.27 13.62
CA SER A 906 28.99 -28.82 14.48
C SER A 906 29.90 -29.68 13.63
#